data_AF-A0A2E0VY88-F1
#
_entry.id   AF-A0A2E0VY88-F1
#
_cell.length_a   1.000
_cell.length_b   1.000
_cell.length_c   1.000
_cell.angle_alpha   90.00
_cell.angle_beta   90.00
_cell.angle_gamma   90.00
#
_symmetry.space_group_name_H-M   'P 1'
#
loop_
_entity.id
_entity.type
_entity.pdbx_description
1 polymer ?
#
loop_
_entity_poly.entity_id
_entity_poly.type
_entity_poly.pdbx_seq_one_letter_code
_entity_poly.pdbx_strand_id
1 'polypeptide(L)'
;MKQVVSLIILLTLCLSLNAQIKTYPVSPYMVEYGVNIDTTLYHSTYTGLKTVGKGDLVYLTSAKDAAAYAWTIKSAPNGSTAALDFTNTKLVTFRPDMTGDYVVELTADGVAYEITIVSATFLGNNATTCGTCHSTQKNEWEETGHSTIFTRAIDGTLSGHYGSSCISCHTVGYNEDTEADNGGFDDVARTQGWVLPATLQAGNWDALNADLKAKSNIQCENCHGPASGHTSSGFSAAKMDVTIETGMCAKCHDDNHYHRRPKMWASSAHAHADQLSAAGRPNCQPCHSGTGFIAEYDETPGIEYSTTNPGNISCAVCHDPHASHDNHDPMITGAQEGQVYHLRTIADVELNDGTIVTVGGTGKLCMNCHKSRRNAEEYVQNYSSHFGPHYNNQTDMVLGTNAITFGRYIPSSTHRDALENFCVSCHMAPTADSNSPAYDKIGDHSFNMSYDNGTPDDESDDIDNVDFCQTCHGASITSFDSFMARKDYDEDGTIESAREELHGLLDEVGKLLPPYGDPAVTVTNAYSKLELKAAYNYLFVEEDQSMGMHNFQYAVGLLKVTLEALNYGVLTEGEIIDIADVPNDNGRQVFVRWTRFGGDGVSDNPIHSYVVYREDGSAEGKVNADYTSFDQVPGDAASIKIGSTVLAEGAFWTTVAVVPADFSLEYSVVAPTLYDATPADTVETTFMVKGVTVQGLTAETAPKSGFSVDNLIPTVPTNVNGIVVSNKVELAWDEPVDEDFNYFAVYRSRLPLVNPTEAQLYATTTENTFVDENISGASRWFYKVTAFDFTGNQSDFSSQVIIMLTGVAVEDGIPESFNLSQNYPNPFNPTTNIKFAVPENSNVKITIYNAVGKEVGVLVNGQYTPGYYNYSWDASNLASGVYFYEMITDNFRQVQKMMLMK
;
A
#
# COMPACT_ATOMS: atom_id res chain seq x y z
N MET A 1 18.39 -8.45 -35.38
CA MET A 1 19.54 -8.74 -36.26
C MET A 1 20.82 -8.23 -35.62
N LYS A 2 21.37 -8.99 -34.65
CA LYS A 2 22.72 -8.87 -34.05
C LYS A 2 22.96 -10.10 -33.17
N GLN A 3 22.77 -11.27 -33.78
CA GLN A 3 23.37 -12.53 -33.34
C GLN A 3 24.58 -12.73 -34.25
N VAL A 4 25.63 -13.40 -33.75
CA VAL A 4 26.91 -13.69 -34.44
C VAL A 4 27.94 -12.54 -34.37
N VAL A 5 28.53 -12.29 -33.21
CA VAL A 5 30.00 -12.10 -32.98
C VAL A 5 30.23 -12.12 -31.44
N SER A 6 30.33 -13.31 -30.85
CA SER A 6 31.00 -13.55 -29.55
C SER A 6 31.39 -15.02 -29.37
N LEU A 7 31.54 -15.73 -30.50
CA LEU A 7 32.12 -17.05 -30.57
C LEU A 7 33.59 -16.84 -30.92
N ILE A 8 34.51 -17.40 -30.14
CA ILE A 8 35.98 -17.34 -30.31
C ILE A 8 36.62 -16.09 -29.69
N ILE A 9 36.70 -16.06 -28.35
CA ILE A 9 37.86 -15.67 -27.49
C ILE A 9 37.35 -15.82 -26.04
N LEU A 10 37.26 -17.07 -25.57
CA LEU A 10 37.22 -17.42 -24.13
C LEU A 10 37.53 -18.91 -23.95
N LEU A 11 38.48 -19.42 -24.72
CA LEU A 11 38.86 -20.84 -24.73
C LEU A 11 40.32 -21.00 -24.29
N THR A 12 40.67 -20.40 -23.15
CA THR A 12 41.89 -20.67 -22.38
C THR A 12 41.86 -19.84 -21.09
N LEU A 13 41.99 -20.49 -19.93
CA LEU A 13 41.92 -19.98 -18.54
C LEU A 13 40.53 -19.89 -17.88
N CYS A 14 39.94 -21.06 -17.63
CA CYS A 14 39.44 -21.46 -16.30
C CYS A 14 39.08 -22.95 -16.33
N LEU A 15 40.10 -23.81 -16.36
CA LEU A 15 39.95 -25.18 -15.84
C LEU A 15 40.03 -25.07 -14.32
N SER A 16 38.93 -24.68 -13.67
CA SER A 16 38.77 -25.02 -12.27
C SER A 16 38.63 -26.54 -12.20
N LEU A 17 39.57 -27.18 -11.50
CA LEU A 17 39.43 -28.57 -11.07
C LEU A 17 38.26 -28.65 -10.08
N ASN A 18 37.02 -28.66 -10.58
CA ASN A 18 35.86 -29.03 -9.80
C ASN A 18 35.79 -30.56 -9.82
N ALA A 19 35.79 -31.19 -8.63
CA ALA A 19 35.84 -32.64 -8.46
C ALA A 19 34.76 -33.34 -9.32
N GLN A 20 35.18 -34.27 -10.18
CA GLN A 20 34.28 -35.06 -11.04
C GLN A 20 33.63 -36.24 -10.32
N ILE A 21 34.00 -36.53 -9.06
CA ILE A 21 33.37 -37.55 -8.23
C ILE A 21 32.56 -36.87 -7.12
N LYS A 22 31.30 -37.31 -6.93
CA LYS A 22 30.43 -36.89 -5.84
C LYS A 22 29.85 -38.13 -5.13
N THR A 23 29.64 -38.02 -3.83
CA THR A 23 28.72 -38.91 -3.12
C THR A 23 27.29 -38.60 -3.57
N TYR A 24 26.45 -39.63 -3.71
CA TYR A 24 25.07 -39.48 -4.19
C TYR A 24 24.09 -39.87 -3.07
N PRO A 25 23.41 -38.93 -2.40
CA PRO A 25 22.47 -39.25 -1.34
C PRO A 25 21.26 -40.02 -1.88
N VAL A 26 20.70 -40.91 -1.07
CA VAL A 26 19.54 -41.75 -1.41
C VAL A 26 18.53 -41.67 -0.26
N SER A 27 17.34 -41.14 -0.53
CA SER A 27 16.27 -40.99 0.46
C SER A 27 15.36 -42.23 0.57
N PRO A 28 14.56 -42.37 1.64
CA PRO A 28 13.56 -43.43 1.76
C PRO A 28 12.60 -43.47 0.57
N TYR A 29 12.13 -42.31 0.10
CA TYR A 29 11.28 -42.19 -1.08
C TYR A 29 11.92 -42.79 -2.34
N MET A 30 13.22 -42.53 -2.56
CA MET A 30 13.94 -43.09 -3.72
C MET A 30 14.04 -44.62 -3.67
N VAL A 31 14.19 -45.19 -2.47
CA VAL A 31 14.22 -46.65 -2.25
C VAL A 31 12.84 -47.27 -2.45
N GLU A 32 11.78 -46.63 -1.94
CA GLU A 32 10.43 -47.19 -1.97
C GLU A 32 9.74 -47.03 -3.34
N TYR A 33 9.88 -45.87 -3.99
CA TYR A 33 9.05 -45.49 -5.14
C TYR A 33 9.81 -45.22 -6.44
N GLY A 34 11.14 -45.00 -6.39
CA GLY A 34 12.04 -44.91 -7.55
C GLY A 34 11.40 -44.39 -8.85
N VAL A 35 10.75 -43.22 -8.83
CA VAL A 35 10.05 -42.70 -10.01
C VAL A 35 11.11 -42.14 -10.97
N ASN A 36 11.21 -42.73 -12.17
CA ASN A 36 12.16 -42.42 -13.25
C ASN A 36 13.63 -42.84 -13.09
N ILE A 37 13.96 -43.69 -12.12
CA ILE A 37 15.29 -44.32 -12.03
C ILE A 37 15.09 -45.81 -11.75
N ASP A 38 15.96 -46.63 -12.33
CA ASP A 38 15.91 -48.09 -12.19
C ASP A 38 15.90 -48.49 -10.70
N THR A 39 14.75 -48.97 -10.20
CA THR A 39 14.59 -49.48 -8.82
C THR A 39 15.58 -50.62 -8.48
N THR A 40 16.26 -51.19 -9.48
CA THR A 40 17.37 -52.13 -9.26
C THR A 40 18.67 -51.46 -8.82
N LEU A 41 18.73 -50.13 -8.71
CA LEU A 41 19.93 -49.37 -8.40
C LEU A 41 19.97 -48.86 -6.94
N TYR A 42 18.82 -48.54 -6.35
CA TYR A 42 18.72 -47.98 -4.99
C TYR A 42 18.16 -49.03 -4.02
N HIS A 43 19.01 -49.52 -3.14
CA HIS A 43 18.72 -50.63 -2.24
C HIS A 43 18.73 -50.22 -0.77
N SER A 44 19.43 -49.13 -0.44
CA SER A 44 19.55 -48.62 0.92
C SER A 44 19.55 -47.10 0.90
N THR A 45 18.99 -46.50 1.95
CA THR A 45 19.13 -45.06 2.18
C THR A 45 20.59 -44.71 2.47
N TYR A 46 21.00 -43.52 2.06
CA TYR A 46 22.36 -43.05 2.20
C TYR A 46 22.38 -41.52 2.35
N THR A 47 23.11 -41.02 3.36
CA THR A 47 23.18 -39.59 3.69
C THR A 47 23.95 -38.76 2.66
N GLY A 48 24.78 -39.39 1.82
CA GLY A 48 25.72 -38.68 0.96
C GLY A 48 27.02 -38.26 1.66
N LEU A 49 27.27 -38.70 2.90
CA LEU A 49 28.51 -38.39 3.62
C LEU A 49 29.71 -39.22 3.15
N LYS A 50 30.91 -38.64 3.24
CA LYS A 50 32.17 -39.35 3.01
C LYS A 50 32.60 -40.22 4.19
N THR A 51 32.16 -39.87 5.41
CA THR A 51 32.36 -40.71 6.60
C THR A 51 31.11 -41.57 6.81
N VAL A 52 31.29 -42.89 6.75
CA VAL A 52 30.19 -43.88 6.67
C VAL A 52 30.40 -45.03 7.63
N GLY A 53 29.33 -45.74 7.98
CA GLY A 53 29.40 -46.93 8.81
C GLY A 53 30.05 -48.10 8.07
N LYS A 54 30.80 -48.92 8.80
CA LYS A 54 31.30 -50.19 8.29
C LYS A 54 30.12 -51.06 7.80
N GLY A 55 30.16 -51.45 6.53
CA GLY A 55 29.15 -52.26 5.85
C GLY A 55 27.96 -51.45 5.27
N ASP A 56 27.89 -50.14 5.52
CA ASP A 56 26.90 -49.26 4.89
C ASP A 56 27.14 -49.20 3.38
N LEU A 57 26.05 -49.18 2.59
CA LEU A 57 26.15 -49.06 1.15
C LEU A 57 26.46 -47.60 0.75
N VAL A 58 27.58 -47.41 0.06
CA VAL A 58 28.04 -46.09 -0.39
C VAL A 58 27.68 -45.91 -1.86
N TYR A 59 27.14 -44.75 -2.20
CA TYR A 59 26.77 -44.38 -3.55
C TYR A 59 27.69 -43.27 -4.08
N LEU A 60 28.37 -43.53 -5.20
CA LEU A 60 29.28 -42.59 -5.86
C LEU A 60 28.83 -42.35 -7.30
N THR A 61 28.85 -41.10 -7.73
CA THR A 61 28.49 -40.70 -9.09
C THR A 61 29.53 -39.77 -9.70
N SER A 62 29.56 -39.73 -11.03
CA SER A 62 30.27 -38.66 -11.73
C SER A 62 29.44 -37.37 -11.76
N ALA A 63 30.08 -36.24 -11.44
CA ALA A 63 29.46 -34.93 -11.44
C ALA A 63 29.06 -34.43 -12.84
N LYS A 64 29.65 -34.98 -13.90
CA LYS A 64 29.32 -34.67 -15.31
C LYS A 64 29.10 -35.94 -16.11
N ASP A 65 28.41 -35.81 -17.22
CA ASP A 65 28.36 -36.89 -18.21
C ASP A 65 29.70 -37.01 -18.93
N ALA A 66 30.14 -38.26 -19.10
CA ALA A 66 31.33 -38.63 -19.85
C ALA A 66 30.99 -39.70 -20.88
N ALA A 67 31.80 -39.80 -21.94
CA ALA A 67 31.60 -40.82 -22.97
C ALA A 67 31.95 -42.23 -22.46
N ALA A 68 32.85 -42.31 -21.46
CA ALA A 68 33.21 -43.55 -20.79
C ALA A 68 33.58 -43.28 -19.31
N TYR A 69 33.22 -44.24 -18.46
CA TYR A 69 33.58 -44.27 -17.04
C TYR A 69 34.47 -45.49 -16.76
N ALA A 70 35.45 -45.33 -15.89
CA ALA A 70 36.26 -46.42 -15.36
C ALA A 70 36.51 -46.19 -13.87
N TRP A 71 35.89 -47.01 -13.02
CA TRP A 71 36.01 -46.92 -11.57
C TRP A 71 36.91 -48.03 -11.00
N THR A 72 37.69 -47.68 -9.99
CA THR A 72 38.50 -48.63 -9.24
C THR A 72 38.65 -48.21 -7.78
N ILE A 73 38.75 -49.18 -6.87
CA ILE A 73 39.20 -48.93 -5.49
C ILE A 73 40.73 -48.92 -5.53
N LYS A 74 41.32 -47.73 -5.47
CA LYS A 74 42.76 -47.50 -5.58
C LYS A 74 43.52 -47.97 -4.34
N SER A 75 42.92 -47.80 -3.16
CA SER A 75 43.42 -48.35 -1.90
C SER A 75 42.28 -48.60 -0.93
N ALA A 76 42.48 -49.59 -0.05
CA ALA A 76 41.55 -49.98 1.01
C ALA A 76 42.32 -50.46 2.24
N PRO A 77 41.68 -50.57 3.42
CA PRO A 77 42.33 -51.09 4.62
C PRO A 77 42.85 -52.53 4.43
N ASN A 78 43.94 -52.86 5.11
CA ASN A 78 44.61 -54.16 4.93
C ASN A 78 43.70 -55.33 5.30
N GLY A 79 43.42 -56.22 4.34
CA GLY A 79 42.49 -57.34 4.47
C GLY A 79 41.12 -57.11 3.84
N SER A 80 40.89 -55.93 3.23
CA SER A 80 39.60 -55.55 2.65
C SER A 80 39.32 -56.36 1.41
N THR A 81 38.09 -56.81 1.30
CA THR A 81 37.50 -57.52 0.17
C THR A 81 36.42 -56.69 -0.55
N ALA A 82 36.17 -55.47 -0.07
CA ALA A 82 35.26 -54.52 -0.71
C ALA A 82 35.51 -54.40 -2.22
N ALA A 83 34.41 -54.40 -2.99
CA ALA A 83 34.41 -54.26 -4.43
C ALA A 83 33.26 -53.36 -4.86
N LEU A 84 33.43 -52.70 -6.01
CA LEU A 84 32.38 -51.93 -6.67
C LEU A 84 31.40 -52.88 -7.37
N ASP A 85 30.11 -52.53 -7.36
CA ASP A 85 29.05 -53.26 -8.07
C ASP A 85 29.23 -53.23 -9.61
N PHE A 86 29.66 -52.07 -10.12
CA PHE A 86 29.95 -51.78 -11.51
C PHE A 86 31.23 -50.95 -11.61
N THR A 87 31.85 -50.95 -12.78
CA THR A 87 33.08 -50.18 -13.01
C THR A 87 32.99 -49.25 -14.21
N ASN A 88 31.90 -49.29 -14.98
CA ASN A 88 31.76 -48.59 -16.26
C ASN A 88 30.46 -47.80 -16.40
N THR A 89 29.79 -47.52 -15.28
CA THR A 89 28.55 -46.75 -15.19
C THR A 89 28.82 -45.38 -14.57
N LYS A 90 27.87 -44.45 -14.72
CA LYS A 90 27.96 -43.12 -14.11
C LYS A 90 27.84 -43.18 -12.58
N LEU A 91 26.93 -44.03 -12.08
CA LEU A 91 26.72 -44.32 -10.66
C LEU A 91 27.27 -45.71 -10.35
N VAL A 92 28.02 -45.82 -9.26
CA VAL A 92 28.54 -47.07 -8.70
C VAL A 92 28.30 -47.11 -7.20
N THR A 93 28.26 -48.31 -6.66
CA THR A 93 28.16 -48.55 -5.22
C THR A 93 29.24 -49.50 -4.73
N PHE A 94 29.60 -49.39 -3.45
CA PHE A 94 30.40 -50.39 -2.76
C PHE A 94 30.09 -50.38 -1.27
N ARG A 95 30.50 -51.45 -0.58
CA ARG A 95 30.41 -51.56 0.89
C ARG A 95 31.79 -51.59 1.50
N PRO A 96 32.15 -50.65 2.39
CA PRO A 96 33.39 -50.74 3.12
C PRO A 96 33.26 -51.80 4.21
N ASP A 97 33.93 -52.93 4.03
CA ASP A 97 33.85 -54.09 4.92
C ASP A 97 34.72 -53.98 6.20
N MET A 98 35.58 -52.97 6.27
CA MET A 98 36.44 -52.68 7.42
C MET A 98 36.49 -51.19 7.72
N THR A 99 36.90 -50.86 8.94
CA THR A 99 37.17 -49.47 9.34
C THR A 99 38.49 -49.00 8.75
N GLY A 100 38.53 -47.76 8.25
CA GLY A 100 39.70 -47.14 7.65
C GLY A 100 39.36 -46.40 6.35
N ASP A 101 40.40 -45.98 5.62
CA ASP A 101 40.24 -45.18 4.41
C ASP A 101 40.15 -46.04 3.16
N TYR A 102 39.15 -45.74 2.33
CA TYR A 102 38.97 -46.28 1.00
C TYR A 102 39.16 -45.14 0.00
N VAL A 103 40.18 -45.25 -0.86
CA VAL A 103 40.38 -44.28 -1.95
C VAL A 103 39.79 -44.87 -3.22
N VAL A 104 38.75 -44.23 -3.75
CA VAL A 104 38.08 -44.63 -4.99
C VAL A 104 38.48 -43.66 -6.09
N GLU A 105 38.88 -44.21 -7.24
CA GLU A 105 39.28 -43.45 -8.42
C GLU A 105 38.26 -43.62 -9.54
N LEU A 106 37.90 -42.51 -10.19
CA LEU A 106 37.15 -42.46 -11.45
C LEU A 106 38.08 -41.92 -12.53
N THR A 107 38.23 -42.66 -13.62
CA THR A 107 38.73 -42.11 -14.89
C THR A 107 37.55 -41.81 -15.80
N ALA A 108 37.33 -40.54 -16.11
CA ALA A 108 36.28 -40.05 -17.03
C ALA A 108 36.93 -39.28 -18.18
N ASP A 109 36.63 -39.67 -19.42
CA ASP A 109 37.22 -39.11 -20.65
C ASP A 109 38.76 -38.97 -20.63
N GLY A 110 39.44 -39.93 -19.97
CA GLY A 110 40.90 -39.99 -19.88
C GLY A 110 41.53 -39.16 -18.76
N VAL A 111 40.73 -38.52 -17.90
CA VAL A 111 41.21 -37.81 -16.70
C VAL A 111 40.81 -38.56 -15.44
N ALA A 112 41.78 -38.78 -14.54
CA ALA A 112 41.56 -39.48 -13.27
C ALA A 112 41.24 -38.50 -12.13
N TYR A 113 40.30 -38.91 -11.29
CA TYR A 113 39.81 -38.19 -10.12
C TYR A 113 39.74 -39.16 -8.94
N GLU A 114 39.93 -38.67 -7.72
CA GLU A 114 39.89 -39.51 -6.52
C GLU A 114 38.95 -38.92 -5.46
N ILE A 115 38.29 -39.81 -4.73
CA ILE A 115 37.55 -39.49 -3.51
C ILE A 115 37.99 -40.45 -2.41
N THR A 116 38.12 -39.94 -1.18
CA THR A 116 38.36 -40.77 0.01
C THR A 116 37.06 -40.94 0.78
N ILE A 117 36.70 -42.19 1.05
CA ILE A 117 35.59 -42.58 1.92
C ILE A 117 36.18 -43.14 3.21
N VAL A 118 35.75 -42.60 4.34
CA VAL A 118 36.18 -42.99 5.68
C VAL A 118 35.15 -43.96 6.25
N SER A 119 35.54 -45.22 6.44
CA SER A 119 34.69 -46.21 7.11
C SER A 119 35.01 -46.24 8.60
N ALA A 120 33.99 -46.10 9.43
CA ALA A 120 34.12 -46.09 10.89
C ALA A 120 32.89 -46.75 11.55
N THR A 121 32.85 -46.72 12.87
CA THR A 121 31.75 -47.23 13.69
C THR A 121 31.11 -46.12 14.50
N PHE A 122 29.79 -46.18 14.63
CA PHE A 122 29.04 -45.23 15.42
C PHE A 122 29.35 -45.42 16.89
N LEU A 123 29.50 -44.34 17.64
CA LEU A 123 29.81 -44.37 19.07
C LEU A 123 28.59 -44.08 19.95
N GLY A 124 27.55 -43.40 19.42
CA GLY A 124 26.39 -42.97 20.21
C GLY A 124 26.71 -41.79 21.09
N ASN A 125 25.98 -41.65 22.21
CA ASN A 125 25.87 -40.49 23.10
C ASN A 125 27.19 -40.19 23.82
N ASN A 126 28.13 -39.83 22.97
CA ASN A 126 29.32 -39.03 23.09
C ASN A 126 28.93 -37.54 23.12
N ALA A 127 27.70 -37.14 23.50
CA ALA A 127 27.46 -35.73 23.85
C ALA A 127 28.42 -35.29 24.98
N THR A 128 28.94 -36.23 25.77
CA THR A 128 30.05 -35.99 26.71
C THR A 128 31.41 -35.85 26.00
N THR A 129 31.74 -36.68 25.02
CA THR A 129 33.05 -36.70 24.33
C THR A 129 33.17 -35.61 23.28
N CYS A 130 32.17 -35.44 22.39
CA CYS A 130 32.11 -34.34 21.43
C CYS A 130 32.01 -33.00 22.16
N GLY A 131 31.14 -32.90 23.18
CA GLY A 131 31.00 -31.71 24.01
C GLY A 131 32.25 -31.32 24.82
N THR A 132 33.26 -32.21 24.91
CA THR A 132 34.57 -31.85 25.50
C THR A 132 35.31 -30.82 24.63
N CYS A 133 35.19 -30.91 23.31
CA CYS A 133 35.83 -29.99 22.36
C CYS A 133 34.84 -29.04 21.66
N HIS A 134 33.57 -29.44 21.54
CA HIS A 134 32.49 -28.73 20.83
C HIS A 134 31.34 -28.37 21.79
N SER A 135 31.67 -27.81 22.96
CA SER A 135 30.70 -27.58 24.03
C SER A 135 29.56 -26.64 23.61
N THR A 136 29.83 -25.64 22.78
CA THR A 136 28.82 -24.67 22.32
C THR A 136 27.75 -25.36 21.48
N GLN A 137 28.16 -25.99 20.37
CA GLN A 137 27.24 -26.69 19.46
C GLN A 137 26.48 -27.81 20.17
N LYS A 138 27.14 -28.47 21.13
CA LYS A 138 26.52 -29.52 21.94
C LYS A 138 25.40 -28.96 22.85
N ASN A 139 25.62 -27.82 23.50
CA ASN A 139 24.61 -27.21 24.36
C ASN A 139 23.41 -26.72 23.53
N GLU A 140 23.67 -26.11 22.38
CA GLU A 140 22.62 -25.66 21.46
C GLU A 140 21.81 -26.85 20.92
N TRP A 141 22.48 -27.92 20.49
CA TRP A 141 21.81 -29.13 19.99
C TRP A 141 20.92 -29.78 21.05
N GLU A 142 21.30 -29.75 22.34
CA GLU A 142 20.51 -30.33 23.42
C GLU A 142 19.13 -29.68 23.56
N GLU A 143 18.99 -28.42 23.15
CA GLU A 143 17.72 -27.68 23.17
C GLU A 143 16.82 -27.99 21.96
N THR A 144 17.34 -28.70 20.95
CA THR A 144 16.59 -29.03 19.74
C THR A 144 15.63 -30.20 19.93
N GLY A 145 14.62 -30.29 19.07
CA GLY A 145 13.74 -31.46 19.03
C GLY A 145 14.46 -32.79 18.71
N HIS A 146 15.60 -32.73 18.02
CA HIS A 146 16.42 -33.88 17.63
C HIS A 146 17.01 -34.61 18.84
N SER A 147 17.38 -33.89 19.90
CA SER A 147 18.00 -34.47 21.09
C SER A 147 17.05 -35.36 21.91
N THR A 148 15.73 -35.22 21.70
CA THR A 148 14.70 -35.87 22.53
C THR A 148 13.64 -36.65 21.75
N ILE A 149 13.67 -36.63 20.40
CA ILE A 149 12.55 -37.16 19.59
C ILE A 149 12.25 -38.64 19.84
N PHE A 150 13.26 -39.51 19.90
CA PHE A 150 13.05 -40.94 20.15
C PHE A 150 12.55 -41.19 21.58
N THR A 151 13.11 -40.45 22.54
CA THR A 151 12.71 -40.50 23.95
C THR A 151 11.22 -40.21 24.10
N ARG A 152 10.80 -39.06 23.56
CA ARG A 152 9.40 -38.61 23.53
C ARG A 152 8.50 -39.60 22.79
N ALA A 153 8.97 -40.12 21.66
CA ALA A 153 8.23 -41.09 20.85
C ALA A 153 7.89 -42.35 21.64
N ILE A 154 8.88 -43.00 22.23
CA ILE A 154 8.65 -44.29 22.89
C ILE A 154 7.90 -44.14 24.21
N ASP A 155 7.98 -42.97 24.86
CA ASP A 155 7.16 -42.62 26.02
C ASP A 155 5.72 -42.19 25.65
N GLY A 156 5.36 -42.23 24.36
CA GLY A 156 4.00 -41.98 23.89
C GLY A 156 3.58 -40.51 23.96
N THR A 157 4.54 -39.58 23.99
CA THR A 157 4.27 -38.13 24.03
C THR A 157 4.25 -37.49 22.64
N LEU A 158 4.48 -38.26 21.58
CA LEU A 158 4.37 -37.83 20.18
C LEU A 158 3.10 -38.40 19.52
N SER A 159 2.90 -38.11 18.24
CA SER A 159 1.74 -38.59 17.49
C SER A 159 1.63 -40.12 17.49
N GLY A 160 0.40 -40.64 17.38
CA GLY A 160 0.14 -42.07 17.29
C GLY A 160 0.63 -42.73 15.98
N HIS A 161 1.27 -41.97 15.09
CA HIS A 161 1.85 -42.49 13.84
C HIS A 161 3.22 -43.15 14.06
N TYR A 162 3.91 -42.86 15.18
CA TYR A 162 5.25 -43.39 15.41
C TYR A 162 5.26 -44.93 15.46
N GLY A 163 6.08 -45.54 14.59
CA GLY A 163 6.19 -46.99 14.45
C GLY A 163 7.63 -47.47 14.28
N SER A 164 7.79 -48.76 13.98
CA SER A 164 9.12 -49.38 13.80
C SER A 164 9.92 -48.78 12.65
N SER A 165 9.25 -48.37 11.56
CA SER A 165 9.89 -47.68 10.44
C SER A 165 10.52 -46.34 10.82
N CYS A 166 10.02 -45.69 11.88
CA CYS A 166 10.53 -44.40 12.36
C CYS A 166 11.86 -44.52 13.12
N ILE A 167 12.25 -45.72 13.56
CA ILE A 167 13.47 -45.92 14.38
C ILE A 167 14.72 -45.60 13.57
N SER A 168 14.72 -45.93 12.28
CA SER A 168 15.83 -45.69 11.35
C SER A 168 16.27 -44.23 11.29
N CYS A 169 15.31 -43.33 11.46
CA CYS A 169 15.51 -41.89 11.38
C CYS A 169 15.80 -41.25 12.74
N HIS A 170 15.40 -41.90 13.84
CA HIS A 170 15.42 -41.32 15.19
C HIS A 170 16.46 -41.96 16.12
N THR A 171 17.36 -42.77 15.58
CA THR A 171 18.44 -43.41 16.33
C THR A 171 19.76 -43.34 15.57
N VAL A 172 20.88 -43.52 16.27
CA VAL A 172 22.21 -43.39 15.70
C VAL A 172 22.60 -44.66 14.93
N GLY A 173 23.00 -44.50 13.68
CA GLY A 173 23.64 -45.57 12.90
C GLY A 173 22.73 -46.70 12.43
N TYR A 174 21.41 -46.56 12.58
CA TYR A 174 20.46 -47.62 12.24
C TYR A 174 20.57 -48.04 10.76
N ASN A 175 20.79 -49.33 10.53
CA ASN A 175 20.77 -49.96 9.21
C ASN A 175 20.03 -51.30 9.27
N GLU A 176 19.09 -51.57 8.36
CA GLU A 176 18.36 -52.84 8.34
C GLU A 176 19.17 -54.00 7.74
N ASP A 177 20.26 -53.66 7.04
CA ASP A 177 21.14 -54.64 6.43
C ASP A 177 21.98 -55.36 7.48
N THR A 178 21.81 -56.68 7.58
CA THR A 178 22.55 -57.51 8.53
C THR A 178 24.05 -57.59 8.23
N GLU A 179 24.51 -57.16 7.05
CA GLU A 179 25.93 -57.04 6.72
C GLU A 179 26.56 -55.73 7.24
N ALA A 180 25.74 -54.75 7.63
CA ALA A 180 26.18 -53.47 8.19
C ALA A 180 26.41 -53.55 9.71
N ASP A 181 27.54 -54.15 10.11
CA ASP A 181 28.04 -54.15 11.49
C ASP A 181 28.80 -52.84 11.77
N ASN A 182 28.06 -51.74 11.88
CA ASN A 182 28.57 -50.38 12.02
C ASN A 182 28.54 -49.87 13.47
N GLY A 183 28.05 -50.66 14.42
CA GLY A 183 27.91 -50.29 15.83
C GLY A 183 26.71 -49.37 16.10
N GLY A 184 25.73 -49.36 15.21
CA GLY A 184 24.51 -48.57 15.28
C GLY A 184 23.51 -49.07 16.31
N PHE A 185 22.38 -48.37 16.43
CA PHE A 185 21.30 -48.75 17.34
C PHE A 185 20.75 -50.15 17.03
N ASP A 186 20.61 -50.49 15.75
CA ASP A 186 20.11 -51.80 15.30
C ASP A 186 21.03 -52.95 15.72
N ASP A 187 22.35 -52.76 15.65
CA ASP A 187 23.35 -53.75 16.09
C ASP A 187 23.25 -54.03 17.60
N VAL A 188 23.12 -52.97 18.39
CA VAL A 188 22.94 -53.06 19.84
C VAL A 188 21.59 -53.71 20.17
N ALA A 189 20.51 -53.30 19.48
CA ALA A 189 19.18 -53.85 19.68
C ALA A 189 19.13 -55.35 19.35
N ARG A 190 19.74 -55.76 18.23
CA ARG A 190 19.85 -57.16 17.80
C ARG A 190 20.64 -58.00 18.80
N THR A 191 21.78 -57.48 19.27
CA THR A 191 22.63 -58.16 20.26
C THR A 191 21.91 -58.36 21.60
N GLN A 192 21.08 -57.38 21.98
CA GLN A 192 20.34 -57.41 23.25
C GLN A 192 18.94 -58.05 23.13
N GLY A 193 18.47 -58.38 21.92
CA GLY A 193 17.13 -58.89 21.67
C GLY A 193 16.03 -57.86 21.97
N TRP A 194 16.32 -56.56 21.83
CA TRP A 194 15.35 -55.50 22.04
C TRP A 194 14.44 -55.33 20.81
N VAL A 195 13.16 -55.03 21.07
CA VAL A 195 12.16 -54.69 20.06
C VAL A 195 11.34 -53.50 20.54
N LEU A 196 10.77 -52.72 19.61
CA LEU A 196 9.90 -51.61 19.95
C LEU A 196 8.69 -52.10 20.78
N PRO A 197 8.36 -51.43 21.90
CA PRO A 197 7.18 -51.80 22.69
C PRO A 197 5.88 -51.72 21.87
N ALA A 198 4.99 -52.69 22.08
CA ALA A 198 3.68 -52.71 21.42
C ALA A 198 2.76 -51.53 21.85
N THR A 199 3.08 -50.88 22.97
CA THR A 199 2.38 -49.69 23.46
C THR A 199 3.42 -48.66 23.85
N LEU A 200 3.38 -47.50 23.19
CA LEU A 200 4.23 -46.36 23.49
C LEU A 200 3.58 -45.57 24.64
N GLN A 201 4.24 -45.51 25.79
CA GLN A 201 3.70 -44.95 27.02
C GLN A 201 4.84 -44.56 27.98
N ALA A 202 4.54 -43.65 28.90
CA ALA A 202 5.49 -43.17 29.89
C ALA A 202 6.18 -44.33 30.65
N GLY A 203 7.51 -44.28 30.71
CA GLY A 203 8.36 -45.28 31.38
C GLY A 203 9.01 -46.28 30.42
N ASN A 204 8.66 -46.27 29.13
CA ASN A 204 9.35 -47.06 28.11
C ASN A 204 10.80 -46.61 27.94
N TRP A 205 11.07 -45.30 28.01
CA TRP A 205 12.43 -44.77 28.03
C TRP A 205 13.23 -45.27 29.23
N ASP A 206 12.65 -45.21 30.43
CA ASP A 206 13.33 -45.63 31.65
C ASP A 206 13.74 -47.11 31.60
N ALA A 207 12.91 -47.95 30.99
CA ALA A 207 13.15 -49.38 30.81
C ALA A 207 14.25 -49.72 29.78
N LEU A 208 14.69 -48.76 28.95
CA LEU A 208 15.72 -48.97 27.94
C LEU A 208 17.10 -49.14 28.60
N ASN A 209 17.90 -50.09 28.08
CA ASN A 209 19.27 -50.33 28.53
C ASN A 209 20.18 -49.11 28.24
N ALA A 210 21.29 -48.99 28.99
CA ALA A 210 22.21 -47.85 28.87
C ALA A 210 22.86 -47.72 27.48
N ASP A 211 23.19 -48.83 26.81
CA ASP A 211 23.82 -48.83 25.48
C ASP A 211 22.82 -48.38 24.39
N LEU A 212 21.56 -48.82 24.47
CA LEU A 212 20.48 -48.38 23.60
C LEU A 212 20.13 -46.92 23.84
N LYS A 213 20.07 -46.48 25.11
CA LYS A 213 19.95 -45.05 25.46
C LYS A 213 21.08 -44.24 24.85
N ALA A 214 22.31 -44.77 24.85
CA ALA A 214 23.44 -44.12 24.21
C ALA A 214 23.26 -44.03 22.68
N LYS A 215 22.58 -44.95 22.01
CA LYS A 215 22.32 -44.85 20.56
C LYS A 215 20.97 -44.20 20.21
N SER A 216 20.25 -43.67 21.19
CA SER A 216 18.89 -43.12 21.01
C SER A 216 18.91 -41.63 20.66
N ASN A 217 17.82 -41.18 20.01
CA ASN A 217 17.64 -39.82 19.49
C ASN A 217 18.57 -39.51 18.29
N ILE A 218 18.35 -38.37 17.65
CA ILE A 218 19.17 -37.90 16.53
C ILE A 218 20.35 -37.12 17.10
N GLN A 219 21.56 -37.66 16.96
CA GLN A 219 22.80 -37.12 17.53
C GLN A 219 23.76 -36.59 16.46
N CYS A 220 24.91 -36.06 16.86
CA CYS A 220 25.93 -35.51 15.97
C CYS A 220 26.32 -36.48 14.84
N GLU A 221 26.46 -37.78 15.15
CA GLU A 221 26.89 -38.79 14.17
C GLU A 221 25.83 -39.09 13.10
N ASN A 222 24.55 -38.76 13.33
CA ASN A 222 23.53 -38.86 12.27
C ASN A 222 23.82 -37.89 11.12
N CYS A 223 24.41 -36.73 11.42
CA CYS A 223 24.68 -35.66 10.45
C CYS A 223 26.15 -35.60 10.00
N HIS A 224 27.09 -36.03 10.83
CA HIS A 224 28.53 -35.94 10.56
C HIS A 224 29.21 -37.29 10.29
N GLY A 225 28.45 -38.39 10.39
CA GLY A 225 28.94 -39.75 10.23
C GLY A 225 29.56 -40.32 11.52
N PRO A 226 29.97 -41.60 11.49
CA PRO A 226 30.52 -42.29 12.65
C PRO A 226 31.87 -41.72 13.14
N ALA A 227 31.99 -41.49 14.45
CA ALA A 227 33.10 -40.75 15.05
C ALA A 227 34.30 -41.62 15.48
N SER A 228 34.25 -42.95 15.36
CA SER A 228 35.36 -43.79 15.83
C SER A 228 36.68 -43.51 15.10
N GLY A 229 36.64 -43.22 13.79
CA GLY A 229 37.82 -42.81 13.02
C GLY A 229 38.40 -41.46 13.46
N HIS A 230 37.55 -40.51 13.84
CA HIS A 230 37.97 -39.21 14.37
C HIS A 230 38.66 -39.36 15.72
N THR A 231 38.05 -40.08 16.65
CA THR A 231 38.62 -40.30 17.99
C THR A 231 39.93 -41.11 17.93
N SER A 232 40.00 -42.16 17.11
CA SER A 232 41.19 -43.02 17.01
C SER A 232 42.37 -42.36 16.30
N SER A 233 42.13 -41.31 15.51
CA SER A 233 43.16 -40.58 14.76
C SER A 233 43.73 -39.36 15.50
N GLY A 234 43.43 -39.23 16.80
CA GLY A 234 43.81 -38.04 17.58
C GLY A 234 42.97 -36.81 17.22
N PHE A 235 41.68 -37.02 16.96
CA PHE A 235 40.69 -35.98 16.64
C PHE A 235 40.95 -35.26 15.31
N SER A 236 41.32 -36.02 14.27
CA SER A 236 41.51 -35.46 12.93
C SER A 236 40.16 -35.05 12.30
N ALA A 237 40.01 -33.77 11.97
CA ALA A 237 38.81 -33.25 11.29
C ALA A 237 38.54 -33.96 9.94
N ALA A 238 39.57 -34.45 9.26
CA ALA A 238 39.43 -35.18 7.99
C ALA A 238 38.73 -36.55 8.10
N LYS A 239 38.37 -36.97 9.33
CA LYS A 239 37.64 -38.21 9.60
C LYS A 239 36.16 -37.98 9.94
N MET A 240 35.71 -36.74 10.01
CA MET A 240 34.31 -36.36 10.13
C MET A 240 33.91 -35.57 8.90
N ASP A 241 32.62 -35.58 8.58
CA ASP A 241 32.11 -34.82 7.45
C ASP A 241 31.25 -33.64 7.92
N VAL A 242 31.25 -32.56 7.15
CA VAL A 242 30.38 -31.39 7.36
C VAL A 242 29.80 -31.03 6.00
N THR A 243 28.48 -31.06 5.91
CA THR A 243 27.77 -30.80 4.67
C THR A 243 26.53 -29.96 4.94
N ILE A 244 26.21 -29.10 3.99
CA ILE A 244 24.95 -28.36 3.94
C ILE A 244 24.00 -28.95 2.89
N GLU A 245 24.39 -30.01 2.18
CA GLU A 245 23.58 -30.58 1.10
C GLU A 245 22.28 -31.18 1.63
N THR A 246 21.16 -30.93 0.92
CA THR A 246 19.81 -31.39 1.30
C THR A 246 19.71 -32.92 1.48
N GLY A 247 20.57 -33.69 0.81
CA GLY A 247 20.62 -35.14 0.93
C GLY A 247 20.79 -35.64 2.37
N MET A 248 21.47 -34.87 3.21
CA MET A 248 21.62 -35.17 4.63
C MET A 248 20.26 -35.23 5.34
N CYS A 249 19.45 -34.20 5.15
CA CYS A 249 18.12 -34.09 5.74
C CYS A 249 17.15 -35.07 5.10
N ALA A 250 17.26 -35.29 3.78
CA ALA A 250 16.38 -36.14 3.01
C ALA A 250 16.44 -37.62 3.41
N LYS A 251 17.51 -38.09 4.04
CA LYS A 251 17.56 -39.47 4.58
C LYS A 251 16.39 -39.74 5.55
N CYS A 252 15.93 -38.74 6.29
CA CYS A 252 14.87 -38.89 7.26
C CYS A 252 13.59 -38.12 6.87
N HIS A 253 13.73 -37.02 6.14
CA HIS A 253 12.64 -36.10 5.86
C HIS A 253 11.98 -36.28 4.49
N ASP A 254 12.23 -37.38 3.78
CA ASP A 254 11.69 -37.68 2.44
C ASP A 254 11.10 -39.11 2.36
N ASP A 255 9.88 -39.30 2.89
CA ASP A 255 9.15 -40.57 3.05
C ASP A 255 7.79 -40.65 2.30
N ASN A 256 7.54 -39.72 1.37
CA ASN A 256 6.31 -39.53 0.57
C ASN A 256 5.03 -39.14 1.33
N HIS A 257 4.82 -39.67 2.55
CA HIS A 257 3.51 -39.61 3.20
C HIS A 257 3.40 -38.49 4.24
N TYR A 258 4.42 -38.35 5.09
CA TYR A 258 4.39 -37.42 6.23
C TYR A 258 5.60 -36.48 6.25
N HIS A 259 6.63 -36.78 5.46
CA HIS A 259 7.85 -36.01 5.35
C HIS A 259 8.21 -35.90 3.86
N ARG A 260 7.69 -34.86 3.17
CA ARG A 260 7.93 -34.66 1.72
C ARG A 260 8.62 -33.34 1.39
N ARG A 261 9.14 -32.65 2.42
CA ARG A 261 9.75 -31.31 2.28
C ARG A 261 10.94 -31.29 1.31
N PRO A 262 11.87 -32.27 1.32
CA PRO A 262 12.96 -32.31 0.36
C PRO A 262 12.48 -32.51 -1.09
N LYS A 263 11.41 -33.29 -1.30
CA LYS A 263 10.79 -33.47 -2.61
C LYS A 263 10.15 -32.17 -3.13
N MET A 264 9.44 -31.45 -2.26
CA MET A 264 8.89 -30.13 -2.57
C MET A 264 9.99 -29.11 -2.84
N TRP A 265 11.01 -29.05 -1.98
CA TRP A 265 12.18 -28.19 -2.15
C TRP A 265 12.89 -28.46 -3.48
N ALA A 266 13.02 -29.73 -3.88
CA ALA A 266 13.64 -30.10 -5.16
C ALA A 266 12.87 -29.58 -6.39
N SER A 267 11.62 -29.12 -6.23
CA SER A 267 10.85 -28.44 -7.28
C SER A 267 10.93 -26.91 -7.22
N SER A 268 11.54 -26.36 -6.16
CA SER A 268 11.69 -24.91 -5.96
C SER A 268 12.92 -24.36 -6.68
N ALA A 269 12.94 -23.06 -6.95
CA ALA A 269 14.12 -22.37 -7.47
C ALA A 269 15.33 -22.44 -6.52
N HIS A 270 15.11 -22.58 -5.21
CA HIS A 270 16.16 -22.71 -4.19
C HIS A 270 17.04 -23.94 -4.38
N ALA A 271 16.49 -25.04 -4.90
CA ALA A 271 17.26 -26.25 -5.22
C ALA A 271 18.23 -26.08 -6.41
N HIS A 272 18.09 -25.00 -7.17
CA HIS A 272 18.86 -24.74 -8.39
C HIS A 272 19.58 -23.39 -8.39
N ALA A 273 19.60 -22.68 -7.25
CA ALA A 273 20.17 -21.34 -7.13
C ALA A 273 21.69 -21.29 -7.46
N ASP A 274 22.42 -22.38 -7.19
CA ASP A 274 23.84 -22.52 -7.47
C ASP A 274 24.18 -22.58 -8.97
N GLN A 275 23.19 -22.87 -9.82
CA GLN A 275 23.33 -22.89 -11.27
C GLN A 275 23.30 -21.48 -11.88
N LEU A 276 22.92 -20.46 -11.09
CA LEU A 276 22.93 -19.08 -11.53
C LEU A 276 24.36 -18.54 -11.59
N SER A 277 24.69 -17.84 -12.68
CA SER A 277 26.02 -17.20 -12.84
C SER A 277 26.39 -16.23 -11.71
N ALA A 278 25.40 -15.78 -10.94
CA ALA A 278 25.54 -14.91 -9.78
C ALA A 278 26.13 -15.64 -8.54
N ALA A 279 25.93 -16.96 -8.41
CA ALA A 279 26.36 -17.75 -7.24
C ALA A 279 27.88 -17.75 -7.04
N GLY A 280 28.68 -17.47 -8.07
CA GLY A 280 30.14 -17.35 -7.99
C GLY A 280 30.66 -15.93 -7.69
N ARG A 281 29.79 -14.92 -7.57
CA ARG A 281 30.19 -13.51 -7.38
C ARG A 281 30.02 -13.11 -5.91
N PRO A 282 31.06 -12.64 -5.19
CA PRO A 282 30.99 -12.34 -3.75
C PRO A 282 29.76 -11.53 -3.33
N ASN A 283 29.47 -10.41 -4.00
CA ASN A 283 28.32 -9.54 -3.67
C ASN A 283 26.93 -10.10 -4.03
N CYS A 284 26.88 -11.31 -4.58
CA CYS A 284 25.64 -12.03 -4.92
C CYS A 284 25.49 -13.33 -4.12
N GLN A 285 26.57 -13.81 -3.50
CA GLN A 285 26.57 -15.06 -2.74
C GLN A 285 25.62 -15.05 -1.54
N PRO A 286 25.41 -13.93 -0.81
CA PRO A 286 24.48 -13.93 0.31
C PRO A 286 23.07 -14.44 -0.04
N CYS A 287 22.60 -14.25 -1.28
CA CYS A 287 21.27 -14.70 -1.70
C CYS A 287 21.27 -15.89 -2.67
N HIS A 288 22.38 -16.17 -3.35
CA HIS A 288 22.46 -17.18 -4.41
C HIS A 288 23.39 -18.37 -4.09
N SER A 289 23.93 -18.42 -2.87
CA SER A 289 24.81 -19.50 -2.41
C SER A 289 24.46 -19.87 -0.98
N GLY A 290 24.26 -21.17 -0.73
CA GLY A 290 23.99 -21.64 0.63
C GLY A 290 25.13 -21.32 1.59
N THR A 291 26.38 -21.50 1.15
CA THR A 291 27.56 -21.11 1.94
C THR A 291 27.66 -19.60 2.12
N GLY A 292 27.26 -18.81 1.13
CA GLY A 292 27.29 -17.35 1.18
C GLY A 292 26.28 -16.78 2.19
N PHE A 293 25.06 -17.31 2.20
CA PHE A 293 24.06 -16.92 3.19
C PHE A 293 24.52 -17.27 4.62
N ILE A 294 25.03 -18.49 4.84
CA ILE A 294 25.52 -18.89 6.16
C ILE A 294 26.69 -18.01 6.59
N ALA A 295 27.65 -17.70 5.70
CA ALA A 295 28.76 -16.81 6.01
C ALA A 295 28.34 -15.38 6.38
N GLU A 296 27.22 -14.90 5.84
CA GLU A 296 26.68 -13.56 6.13
C GLU A 296 25.99 -13.49 7.49
N TYR A 297 25.24 -14.53 7.84
CA TYR A 297 24.30 -14.50 8.98
C TYR A 297 24.71 -15.36 10.17
N ASP A 298 25.76 -16.16 10.03
CA ASP A 298 26.35 -16.95 11.11
C ASP A 298 27.77 -16.43 11.35
N GLU A 299 28.07 -15.90 12.53
CA GLU A 299 29.40 -15.40 12.91
C GLU A 299 30.45 -16.53 13.07
N THR A 300 30.25 -17.66 12.38
CA THR A 300 31.07 -18.87 12.46
C THR A 300 32.41 -18.65 11.75
N PRO A 301 33.55 -18.68 12.46
CA PRO A 301 34.86 -18.53 11.84
C PRO A 301 35.15 -19.67 10.87
N GLY A 302 35.36 -19.35 9.58
CA GLY A 302 35.91 -20.28 8.59
C GLY A 302 34.96 -20.80 7.50
N ILE A 303 33.70 -20.36 7.44
CA ILE A 303 32.88 -20.50 6.23
C ILE A 303 33.11 -19.25 5.37
N GLU A 304 34.03 -19.36 4.42
CA GLU A 304 34.32 -18.29 3.47
C GLU A 304 33.42 -18.42 2.23
N TYR A 305 33.17 -17.27 1.58
CA TYR A 305 32.58 -17.20 0.24
C TYR A 305 33.25 -18.19 -0.72
N SER A 306 32.51 -19.23 -1.11
CA SER A 306 33.02 -20.31 -1.96
C SER A 306 32.76 -20.01 -3.42
N THR A 307 33.81 -19.78 -4.21
CA THR A 307 33.70 -19.58 -5.66
C THR A 307 33.73 -20.89 -6.45
N THR A 308 34.10 -22.00 -5.81
CA THR A 308 34.30 -23.31 -6.46
C THR A 308 33.14 -24.28 -6.18
N ASN A 309 32.46 -24.15 -5.05
CA ASN A 309 31.26 -24.89 -4.72
C ASN A 309 30.32 -24.05 -3.85
N PRO A 310 29.55 -23.12 -4.44
CA PRO A 310 28.69 -22.21 -3.68
C PRO A 310 27.52 -22.91 -2.96
N GLY A 311 27.13 -24.12 -3.38
CA GLY A 311 26.00 -24.86 -2.80
C GLY A 311 24.64 -24.21 -3.09
N ASN A 312 23.61 -25.04 -3.19
CA ASN A 312 22.23 -24.57 -3.33
C ASN A 312 21.71 -23.94 -2.01
N ILE A 313 20.54 -23.30 -2.08
CA ILE A 313 19.83 -22.82 -0.88
C ILE A 313 19.13 -24.03 -0.26
N SER A 314 19.88 -24.84 0.49
CA SER A 314 19.42 -26.11 1.07
C SER A 314 18.62 -25.93 2.36
N CYS A 315 18.13 -27.06 2.91
CA CYS A 315 17.48 -27.08 4.22
C CYS A 315 18.34 -26.42 5.32
N ALA A 316 19.65 -26.68 5.31
CA ALA A 316 20.57 -26.17 6.33
C ALA A 316 20.84 -24.66 6.21
N VAL A 317 20.47 -24.03 5.11
CA VAL A 317 20.59 -22.57 4.94
C VAL A 317 19.52 -21.87 5.76
N CYS A 318 18.28 -22.34 5.67
CA CYS A 318 17.16 -21.79 6.42
C CYS A 318 17.08 -22.31 7.86
N HIS A 319 17.43 -23.59 8.07
CA HIS A 319 17.36 -24.26 9.37
C HIS A 319 18.76 -24.52 9.93
N ASP A 320 19.04 -24.01 11.13
CA ASP A 320 20.26 -24.37 11.84
C ASP A 320 20.07 -25.71 12.58
N PRO A 321 20.83 -26.77 12.25
CA PRO A 321 20.68 -28.07 12.90
C PRO A 321 21.25 -28.12 14.32
N HIS A 322 22.01 -27.10 14.74
CA HIS A 322 22.61 -26.99 16.06
C HIS A 322 21.87 -26.00 16.94
N ALA A 323 21.34 -24.90 16.39
CA ALA A 323 20.76 -23.84 17.20
C ALA A 323 19.24 -23.95 17.40
N SER A 324 18.82 -23.87 18.66
CA SER A 324 17.53 -23.32 19.09
C SER A 324 17.64 -21.79 19.08
N HIS A 325 17.42 -21.12 17.95
CA HIS A 325 17.40 -19.65 17.94
C HIS A 325 16.15 -19.09 18.67
N ASP A 326 16.16 -19.15 20.01
CA ASP A 326 15.33 -18.34 20.92
C ASP A 326 16.07 -17.07 21.39
N ASN A 327 17.32 -16.86 20.96
CA ASN A 327 18.15 -15.74 21.42
C ASN A 327 17.81 -14.36 20.80
N HIS A 328 16.81 -14.27 19.90
CA HIS A 328 16.37 -12.99 19.31
C HIS A 328 14.86 -12.71 19.37
N ASP A 329 14.05 -13.55 20.03
CA ASP A 329 12.69 -13.15 20.44
C ASP A 329 12.25 -13.89 21.71
N PRO A 330 12.02 -13.19 22.83
CA PRO A 330 11.33 -13.78 23.95
C PRO A 330 9.86 -13.97 23.56
N MET A 331 9.44 -15.23 23.54
CA MET A 331 8.04 -15.60 23.78
C MET A 331 7.13 -15.44 22.54
N ILE A 332 7.10 -16.45 21.66
CA ILE A 332 5.84 -16.79 20.98
C ILE A 332 4.87 -17.27 22.07
N THR A 333 4.17 -16.31 22.67
CA THR A 333 3.11 -16.53 23.67
C THR A 333 1.89 -17.16 23.00
N GLY A 334 1.99 -18.44 22.67
CA GLY A 334 0.89 -19.17 22.04
C GLY A 334 1.31 -20.28 21.08
N ALA A 335 2.61 -20.41 20.77
CA ALA A 335 3.10 -21.58 20.05
C ALA A 335 2.82 -22.82 20.89
N GLN A 336 2.12 -23.80 20.30
CA GLN A 336 1.97 -25.09 20.96
C GLN A 336 3.35 -25.71 21.15
N GLU A 337 3.56 -26.32 22.31
CA GLU A 337 4.77 -27.02 22.73
C GLU A 337 5.25 -27.96 21.59
N GLY A 338 6.29 -27.56 20.84
CA GLY A 338 6.74 -28.28 19.63
C GLY A 338 6.97 -27.46 18.35
N GLN A 339 6.77 -26.13 18.35
CA GLN A 339 6.97 -25.27 17.17
C GLN A 339 8.30 -24.48 17.16
N VAL A 340 9.42 -25.11 17.54
CA VAL A 340 10.75 -24.54 17.29
C VAL A 340 11.21 -25.02 15.91
N TYR A 341 11.18 -24.12 14.93
CA TYR A 341 11.55 -24.43 13.55
C TYR A 341 13.07 -24.38 13.30
N HIS A 342 13.86 -24.01 14.31
CA HIS A 342 15.32 -23.84 14.23
C HIS A 342 15.74 -22.92 13.08
N LEU A 343 15.04 -21.81 12.85
CA LEU A 343 15.38 -20.89 11.77
C LEU A 343 16.70 -20.17 12.07
N ARG A 344 17.58 -20.06 11.08
CA ARG A 344 18.90 -19.45 11.22
C ARG A 344 18.84 -17.98 11.65
N THR A 345 17.87 -17.22 11.14
CA THR A 345 17.67 -15.83 11.54
C THR A 345 16.23 -15.39 11.36
N ILE A 346 15.76 -14.61 12.33
CA ILE A 346 14.53 -13.81 12.29
C ILE A 346 14.81 -12.39 12.80
N ALA A 347 16.07 -11.95 12.74
CA ALA A 347 16.46 -10.61 13.13
C ALA A 347 15.79 -9.56 12.23
N ASP A 348 15.75 -8.31 12.71
CA ASP A 348 15.23 -7.20 11.92
C ASP A 348 16.05 -7.01 10.64
N VAL A 349 15.36 -6.73 9.54
CA VAL A 349 15.96 -6.68 8.21
C VAL A 349 16.09 -5.22 7.76
N GLU A 350 17.30 -4.79 7.42
CA GLU A 350 17.53 -3.48 6.80
C GLU A 350 17.33 -3.57 5.28
N LEU A 351 16.47 -2.72 4.74
CA LEU A 351 16.28 -2.51 3.30
C LEU A 351 17.33 -1.54 2.76
N ASN A 352 17.53 -1.53 1.43
CA ASN A 352 18.56 -0.68 0.82
C ASN A 352 18.24 0.82 0.87
N ASP A 353 17.00 1.21 1.18
CA ASP A 353 16.64 2.61 1.47
C ASP A 353 16.91 3.03 2.93
N GLY A 354 17.42 2.12 3.76
CA GLY A 354 17.67 2.33 5.19
C GLY A 354 16.47 2.01 6.09
N THR A 355 15.35 1.55 5.53
CA THR A 355 14.19 1.13 6.33
C THR A 355 14.54 -0.12 7.13
N ILE A 356 14.29 -0.08 8.45
CA ILE A 356 14.44 -1.24 9.34
C ILE A 356 13.09 -1.94 9.48
N VAL A 357 13.02 -3.19 9.03
CA VAL A 357 11.83 -4.04 9.08
C VAL A 357 11.81 -4.82 10.39
N THR A 358 10.90 -4.44 11.28
CA THR A 358 10.73 -5.05 12.61
C THR A 358 9.55 -6.02 12.69
N VAL A 359 8.72 -6.08 11.64
CA VAL A 359 7.50 -6.91 11.55
C VAL A 359 7.67 -8.07 10.56
N GLY A 360 6.78 -9.05 10.60
CA GLY A 360 6.73 -10.16 9.64
C GLY A 360 7.12 -11.54 10.21
N GLY A 361 7.39 -11.64 11.51
CA GLY A 361 7.58 -12.92 12.21
C GLY A 361 8.66 -13.79 11.57
N THR A 362 8.36 -15.07 11.36
CA THR A 362 9.27 -16.03 10.70
C THR A 362 9.56 -15.69 9.23
N GLY A 363 8.71 -14.86 8.61
CA GLY A 363 8.92 -14.32 7.26
C GLY A 363 10.16 -13.44 7.10
N LYS A 364 10.69 -12.89 8.20
CA LYS A 364 11.94 -12.11 8.18
C LYS A 364 13.12 -12.90 7.61
N LEU A 365 13.11 -14.23 7.70
CA LEU A 365 14.08 -15.07 7.03
C LEU A 365 14.08 -14.87 5.50
N CYS A 366 12.90 -14.85 4.88
CA CYS A 366 12.73 -14.65 3.43
C CYS A 366 13.21 -13.26 2.99
N MET A 367 12.93 -12.24 3.81
CA MET A 367 13.21 -10.83 3.52
C MET A 367 14.70 -10.52 3.39
N ASN A 368 15.58 -11.36 3.96
CA ASN A 368 17.02 -11.20 3.81
C ASN A 368 17.49 -11.28 2.35
N CYS A 369 16.78 -12.04 1.52
CA CYS A 369 17.09 -12.22 0.10
C CYS A 369 16.08 -11.53 -0.83
N HIS A 370 14.79 -11.53 -0.45
CA HIS A 370 13.68 -11.00 -1.24
C HIS A 370 13.41 -9.52 -0.95
N LYS A 371 14.47 -8.71 -1.03
CA LYS A 371 14.41 -7.25 -0.97
C LYS A 371 15.18 -6.60 -2.12
N SER A 372 14.72 -5.44 -2.57
CA SER A 372 15.37 -4.63 -3.62
C SER A 372 16.83 -4.39 -3.26
N ARG A 373 17.73 -4.48 -4.24
CA ARG A 373 19.18 -4.25 -4.06
C ARG A 373 19.58 -2.78 -4.13
N ARG A 374 18.60 -1.88 -4.23
CA ARG A 374 18.80 -0.47 -4.54
C ARG A 374 17.99 0.39 -3.59
N ASN A 375 18.58 1.51 -3.19
CA ASN A 375 17.79 2.67 -2.80
C ASN A 375 17.17 3.25 -4.07
N ALA A 376 15.84 3.21 -4.20
CA ALA A 376 15.15 3.64 -5.40
C ALA A 376 15.46 5.10 -5.75
N GLU A 377 15.33 6.03 -4.80
CA GLU A 377 15.48 7.47 -5.05
C GLU A 377 16.91 7.81 -5.48
N GLU A 378 17.94 7.16 -4.92
CA GLU A 378 19.33 7.35 -5.35
C GLU A 378 19.60 6.71 -6.71
N TYR A 379 19.05 5.52 -6.97
CA TYR A 379 19.36 4.73 -8.14
C TYR A 379 18.79 5.32 -9.44
N VAL A 380 17.57 5.86 -9.39
CA VAL A 380 16.88 6.45 -10.55
C VAL A 380 17.49 7.77 -11.03
N GLN A 381 18.46 8.35 -10.30
CA GLN A 381 19.11 9.60 -10.70
C GLN A 381 19.96 9.43 -11.96
N ASN A 382 20.42 8.21 -12.27
CA ASN A 382 21.25 7.93 -13.43
C ASN A 382 20.90 6.58 -14.07
N TYR A 383 21.01 6.51 -15.40
CA TYR A 383 20.85 5.25 -16.13
C TYR A 383 21.89 4.19 -15.71
N SER A 384 21.46 2.93 -15.74
CA SER A 384 22.30 1.75 -15.57
C SER A 384 21.93 0.70 -16.63
N SER A 385 22.92 -0.10 -17.08
CA SER A 385 22.65 -1.22 -18.00
C SER A 385 21.96 -2.42 -17.35
N HIS A 386 21.76 -2.40 -16.03
CA HIS A 386 21.03 -3.40 -15.26
C HIS A 386 19.95 -2.72 -14.42
N PHE A 387 19.19 -1.81 -15.06
CA PHE A 387 18.18 -0.98 -14.40
C PHE A 387 17.02 -1.81 -13.86
N GLY A 388 16.41 -1.35 -12.77
CA GLY A 388 15.36 -2.07 -12.03
C GLY A 388 15.73 -2.37 -10.58
N PRO A 389 14.76 -2.87 -9.77
CA PRO A 389 14.97 -3.22 -8.38
C PRO A 389 15.73 -4.56 -8.17
N HIS A 390 15.82 -5.41 -9.21
CA HIS A 390 16.55 -6.70 -9.26
C HIS A 390 15.70 -7.98 -9.04
N TYR A 391 14.49 -8.06 -9.60
CA TYR A 391 13.63 -9.27 -9.61
C TYR A 391 13.33 -9.84 -8.22
N ASN A 392 13.50 -9.05 -7.15
CA ASN A 392 13.46 -9.54 -5.78
C ASN A 392 12.98 -8.48 -4.77
N ASN A 393 12.10 -7.55 -5.15
CA ASN A 393 11.61 -6.46 -4.29
C ASN A 393 10.34 -6.79 -3.49
N GLN A 394 10.07 -8.07 -3.23
CA GLN A 394 8.83 -8.49 -2.60
C GLN A 394 8.65 -7.90 -1.20
N THR A 395 9.73 -7.80 -0.42
CA THR A 395 9.67 -7.18 0.92
C THR A 395 9.29 -5.70 0.82
N ASP A 396 9.92 -4.97 -0.10
CA ASP A 396 9.65 -3.55 -0.36
C ASP A 396 8.19 -3.34 -0.79
N MET A 397 7.66 -4.20 -1.66
CA MET A 397 6.26 -4.16 -2.12
C MET A 397 5.27 -4.45 -0.99
N VAL A 398 5.45 -5.54 -0.25
CA VAL A 398 4.59 -5.91 0.89
C VAL A 398 4.54 -4.78 1.92
N LEU A 399 5.68 -4.13 2.17
CA LEU A 399 5.76 -3.02 3.12
C LEU A 399 5.26 -1.68 2.55
N GLY A 400 5.19 -1.55 1.23
CA GLY A 400 4.84 -0.30 0.55
C GLY A 400 5.91 0.77 0.73
N THR A 401 7.18 0.40 0.51
CA THR A 401 8.34 1.30 0.66
C THR A 401 9.32 1.15 -0.52
N ASN A 402 10.39 1.97 -0.53
CA ASN A 402 11.48 1.92 -1.51
C ASN A 402 11.02 1.94 -2.98
N ALA A 403 10.00 2.74 -3.28
CA ALA A 403 9.54 3.05 -4.63
C ALA A 403 9.41 4.56 -4.83
N ILE A 404 9.21 5.03 -6.06
CA ILE A 404 9.17 6.45 -6.37
C ILE A 404 7.75 6.98 -6.21
N THR A 405 7.46 7.66 -5.10
CA THR A 405 6.10 8.16 -4.82
C THR A 405 5.80 9.53 -5.42
N PHE A 406 6.79 10.18 -6.04
CA PHE A 406 6.70 11.57 -6.52
C PHE A 406 6.19 12.55 -5.45
N GLY A 407 6.51 12.30 -4.17
CA GLY A 407 6.07 13.13 -3.04
C GLY A 407 4.64 12.86 -2.57
N ARG A 408 3.95 11.86 -3.15
CA ARG A 408 2.62 11.45 -2.73
C ARG A 408 2.66 10.43 -1.60
N TYR A 409 1.61 10.42 -0.79
CA TYR A 409 1.32 9.30 0.09
C TYR A 409 0.59 8.21 -0.71
N ILE A 410 1.13 6.99 -0.69
CA ILE A 410 0.53 5.84 -1.37
C ILE A 410 -0.01 4.87 -0.31
N PRO A 411 -1.32 4.57 -0.29
CA PRO A 411 -1.90 3.66 0.69
C PRO A 411 -1.45 2.21 0.43
N SER A 412 -1.33 1.42 1.49
CA SER A 412 -1.03 -0.02 1.41
C SER A 412 -2.25 -0.87 1.76
N SER A 413 -2.26 -2.08 1.21
CA SER A 413 -3.22 -3.13 1.50
C SER A 413 -3.03 -3.67 2.92
N THR A 414 -4.07 -4.33 3.44
CA THR A 414 -4.10 -4.77 4.84
C THR A 414 -3.24 -5.99 5.14
N HIS A 415 -2.68 -6.69 4.15
CA HIS A 415 -1.87 -7.90 4.39
C HIS A 415 -0.69 -7.66 5.33
N ARG A 416 -0.04 -6.49 5.24
CA ARG A 416 1.02 -6.07 6.15
C ARG A 416 0.57 -5.98 7.61
N ASP A 417 -0.67 -5.56 7.84
CA ASP A 417 -1.18 -5.30 9.19
C ASP A 417 -1.99 -6.49 9.74
N ALA A 418 -2.41 -7.41 8.87
CA ALA A 418 -3.27 -8.54 9.20
C ALA A 418 -2.51 -9.87 9.44
N LEU A 419 -1.27 -9.98 8.96
CA LEU A 419 -0.47 -11.21 9.05
C LEU A 419 0.64 -11.06 10.09
N GLU A 420 0.85 -12.09 10.91
CA GLU A 420 1.98 -12.12 11.84
C GLU A 420 3.25 -12.63 11.16
N ASN A 421 3.12 -13.73 10.41
CA ASN A 421 4.22 -14.39 9.71
C ASN A 421 4.14 -14.11 8.20
N PHE A 422 4.80 -13.05 7.75
CA PHE A 422 4.79 -12.66 6.33
C PHE A 422 5.42 -13.76 5.47
N CYS A 423 5.07 -13.79 4.18
CA CYS A 423 5.54 -14.75 3.19
C CYS A 423 5.08 -16.19 3.48
N VAL A 424 5.48 -16.78 4.60
CA VAL A 424 5.23 -18.17 4.97
C VAL A 424 3.76 -18.49 5.19
N SER A 425 2.95 -17.52 5.62
CA SER A 425 1.50 -17.72 5.78
C SER A 425 0.82 -18.12 4.46
N CYS A 426 1.31 -17.59 3.32
CA CYS A 426 0.78 -17.90 2.00
C CYS A 426 1.67 -18.92 1.27
N HIS A 427 2.95 -18.61 1.09
CA HIS A 427 3.88 -19.41 0.29
C HIS A 427 4.21 -20.77 0.91
N MET A 428 4.08 -20.90 2.23
CA MET A 428 4.29 -22.17 2.93
C MET A 428 2.98 -22.80 3.43
N ALA A 429 1.83 -22.30 2.98
CA ALA A 429 0.55 -22.94 3.25
C ALA A 429 0.52 -24.32 2.56
N PRO A 430 0.09 -25.40 3.24
CA PRO A 430 0.07 -26.73 2.65
C PRO A 430 -1.02 -26.83 1.58
N THR A 431 -0.73 -27.50 0.47
CA THR A 431 -1.75 -27.91 -0.50
C THR A 431 -2.70 -28.94 0.14
N ALA A 432 -4.00 -28.65 0.21
CA ALA A 432 -4.93 -29.48 0.99
C ALA A 432 -5.24 -30.86 0.39
N ASP A 433 -5.24 -31.02 -0.94
CA ASP A 433 -5.58 -32.29 -1.60
C ASP A 433 -4.33 -33.10 -1.98
N SER A 434 -4.13 -34.23 -1.28
CA SER A 434 -3.05 -35.18 -1.55
C SER A 434 -3.13 -35.91 -2.89
N ASN A 435 -4.27 -35.84 -3.58
CA ASN A 435 -4.44 -36.42 -4.91
C ASN A 435 -4.20 -35.39 -6.03
N SER A 436 -4.01 -34.12 -5.70
CA SER A 436 -3.76 -33.07 -6.68
C SER A 436 -2.42 -33.31 -7.38
N PRO A 437 -2.33 -33.10 -8.71
CA PRO A 437 -1.03 -33.12 -9.41
C PRO A 437 -0.08 -32.02 -8.89
N ALA A 438 -0.61 -30.97 -8.25
CA ALA A 438 0.15 -29.89 -7.65
C ALA A 438 0.64 -30.16 -6.21
N TYR A 439 0.28 -31.30 -5.60
CA TYR A 439 0.48 -31.56 -4.18
C TYR A 439 1.94 -31.40 -3.68
N ASP A 440 2.91 -31.73 -4.53
CA ASP A 440 4.35 -31.58 -4.25
C ASP A 440 5.00 -30.40 -4.98
N LYS A 441 4.19 -29.57 -5.67
CA LYS A 441 4.63 -28.48 -6.55
C LYS A 441 4.25 -27.11 -6.01
N ILE A 442 3.21 -27.04 -5.19
CA ILE A 442 2.65 -25.80 -4.63
C ILE A 442 2.72 -25.82 -3.10
N GLY A 443 3.01 -24.65 -2.53
CA GLY A 443 2.96 -24.41 -1.09
C GLY A 443 4.08 -25.08 -0.31
N ASP A 444 3.98 -25.03 1.01
CA ASP A 444 4.95 -25.62 1.95
C ASP A 444 6.42 -25.32 1.54
N HIS A 445 7.27 -26.31 1.33
CA HIS A 445 8.68 -26.12 0.94
C HIS A 445 8.91 -26.03 -0.58
N SER A 446 7.87 -25.97 -1.41
CA SER A 446 8.03 -25.58 -2.82
C SER A 446 8.03 -24.06 -2.97
N PHE A 447 7.39 -23.35 -2.03
CA PHE A 447 7.19 -21.90 -1.99
C PHE A 447 6.36 -21.32 -3.15
N ASN A 448 5.93 -22.15 -4.10
CA ASN A 448 5.16 -21.73 -5.24
C ASN A 448 3.70 -21.53 -4.86
N MET A 449 3.06 -20.54 -5.47
CA MET A 449 1.64 -20.26 -5.27
C MET A 449 0.75 -20.80 -6.39
N SER A 450 1.33 -21.18 -7.53
CA SER A 450 0.62 -21.73 -8.68
C SER A 450 1.40 -22.86 -9.37
N TYR A 451 0.70 -23.68 -10.15
CA TYR A 451 1.28 -24.77 -10.95
C TYR A 451 0.47 -24.96 -12.25
N ASP A 452 1.17 -24.85 -13.38
CA ASP A 452 0.70 -25.20 -14.73
C ASP A 452 0.70 -26.71 -14.91
N ASN A 453 -0.47 -27.28 -15.22
CA ASN A 453 -0.72 -28.71 -15.26
C ASN A 453 -0.98 -29.25 -16.67
N GLY A 454 -0.19 -28.80 -17.66
CA GLY A 454 -0.03 -29.55 -18.90
C GLY A 454 0.19 -28.73 -20.15
N THR A 455 -0.15 -27.44 -20.12
CA THR A 455 0.03 -26.53 -21.25
C THR A 455 0.17 -25.07 -20.78
N PRO A 456 1.30 -24.39 -21.08
CA PRO A 456 1.53 -23.00 -20.68
C PRO A 456 0.51 -21.94 -21.15
N ASP A 457 -0.38 -22.30 -22.08
CA ASP A 457 -1.37 -21.41 -22.68
C ASP A 457 -2.81 -21.74 -22.24
N ASP A 458 -3.03 -22.71 -21.34
CA ASP A 458 -4.37 -23.13 -20.87
C ASP A 458 -4.54 -22.93 -19.36
N GLU A 459 -4.89 -21.71 -18.97
CA GLU A 459 -5.15 -21.33 -17.57
C GLU A 459 -6.29 -22.14 -16.90
N SER A 460 -7.05 -22.94 -17.65
CA SER A 460 -8.11 -23.78 -17.08
C SER A 460 -7.58 -25.05 -16.39
N ASP A 461 -6.31 -25.41 -16.62
CA ASP A 461 -5.63 -26.50 -15.93
C ASP A 461 -4.72 -26.01 -14.77
N ASP A 462 -4.50 -24.71 -14.67
CA ASP A 462 -3.70 -24.07 -13.61
C ASP A 462 -4.34 -24.28 -12.24
N ILE A 463 -3.48 -24.53 -11.25
CA ILE A 463 -3.88 -24.73 -9.85
C ILE A 463 -3.25 -23.62 -9.01
N ASP A 464 -4.07 -22.90 -8.24
CA ASP A 464 -3.65 -21.84 -7.32
C ASP A 464 -3.79 -22.24 -5.85
N ASN A 465 -2.82 -21.87 -5.02
CA ASN A 465 -2.86 -22.07 -3.57
C ASN A 465 -3.62 -20.95 -2.84
N VAL A 466 -4.94 -21.01 -2.86
CA VAL A 466 -5.78 -20.00 -2.20
C VAL A 466 -6.39 -20.49 -0.88
N ASP A 467 -6.06 -21.69 -0.42
CA ASP A 467 -6.65 -22.30 0.78
C ASP A 467 -6.44 -21.42 2.02
N PHE A 468 -5.24 -20.84 2.18
CA PHE A 468 -4.99 -19.89 3.28
C PHE A 468 -5.82 -18.62 3.12
N CYS A 469 -5.96 -18.09 1.90
CA CYS A 469 -6.75 -16.90 1.62
C CYS A 469 -8.21 -17.07 2.03
N GLN A 470 -8.79 -18.26 1.83
CA GLN A 470 -10.17 -18.56 2.19
C GLN A 470 -10.46 -18.39 3.69
N THR A 471 -9.45 -18.50 4.56
CA THR A 471 -9.61 -18.29 6.01
C THR A 471 -10.03 -16.85 6.37
N CYS A 472 -9.66 -15.88 5.53
CA CYS A 472 -9.98 -14.46 5.71
C CYS A 472 -10.98 -13.94 4.68
N HIS A 473 -10.88 -14.41 3.42
CA HIS A 473 -11.67 -13.92 2.29
C HIS A 473 -12.91 -14.79 1.99
N GLY A 474 -13.03 -15.97 2.61
CA GLY A 474 -14.13 -16.90 2.44
C GLY A 474 -13.94 -17.90 1.31
N ALA A 475 -14.77 -18.94 1.32
CA ALA A 475 -14.68 -20.10 0.42
C ALA A 475 -15.02 -19.81 -1.06
N SER A 476 -15.46 -18.58 -1.40
CA SER A 476 -15.68 -18.19 -2.79
C SER A 476 -14.38 -17.90 -3.54
N ILE A 477 -13.25 -17.77 -2.85
CA ILE A 477 -11.95 -17.61 -3.47
C ILE A 477 -11.44 -18.99 -3.90
N THR A 478 -11.41 -19.23 -5.20
CA THR A 478 -10.97 -20.50 -5.80
C THR A 478 -9.73 -20.36 -6.69
N SER A 479 -9.34 -19.13 -7.04
CA SER A 479 -8.16 -18.77 -7.82
C SER A 479 -7.75 -17.33 -7.52
N PHE A 480 -6.58 -16.89 -8.00
CA PHE A 480 -6.18 -15.49 -7.90
C PHE A 480 -7.09 -14.53 -8.69
N ASP A 481 -7.80 -15.01 -9.72
CA ASP A 481 -8.79 -14.19 -10.45
C ASP A 481 -10.15 -14.11 -9.76
N SER A 482 -10.35 -14.86 -8.68
CA SER A 482 -11.54 -14.71 -7.84
C SER A 482 -11.57 -13.35 -7.11
N PHE A 483 -10.43 -12.66 -7.04
CA PHE A 483 -10.31 -11.35 -6.43
C PHE A 483 -10.67 -10.24 -7.43
N MET A 484 -11.95 -9.86 -7.50
CA MET A 484 -12.41 -8.77 -8.37
C MET A 484 -11.92 -7.39 -7.89
N ALA A 485 -11.51 -6.54 -8.84
CA ALA A 485 -11.25 -5.13 -8.57
C ALA A 485 -12.53 -4.40 -8.14
N ARG A 486 -12.37 -3.29 -7.40
CA ARG A 486 -13.51 -2.49 -6.92
C ARG A 486 -14.02 -1.49 -7.94
N LYS A 487 -13.22 -1.19 -8.95
CA LYS A 487 -13.45 -0.20 -9.99
C LYS A 487 -12.50 -0.51 -11.14
N ASP A 488 -12.83 0.05 -12.29
CA ASP A 488 -12.01 0.17 -13.47
C ASP A 488 -10.83 1.11 -13.16
N TYR A 489 -9.64 0.55 -13.00
CA TYR A 489 -8.41 1.23 -12.60
C TYR A 489 -7.57 1.65 -13.80
N ASP A 490 -7.59 0.91 -14.91
CA ASP A 490 -6.88 1.20 -16.15
C ASP A 490 -7.74 1.99 -17.17
N GLU A 491 -9.02 2.20 -16.86
CA GLU A 491 -9.98 3.04 -17.59
C GLU A 491 -10.36 2.48 -18.98
N ASP A 492 -10.37 1.15 -19.11
CA ASP A 492 -10.73 0.45 -20.35
C ASP A 492 -12.26 0.30 -20.57
N GLY A 493 -13.05 0.59 -19.52
CA GLY A 493 -14.50 0.53 -19.49
C GLY A 493 -15.09 -0.76 -18.91
N THR A 494 -14.25 -1.69 -18.45
CA THR A 494 -14.64 -2.93 -17.80
C THR A 494 -14.12 -3.02 -16.36
N ILE A 495 -14.72 -3.89 -15.54
CA ILE A 495 -14.21 -4.16 -14.19
C ILE A 495 -13.83 -5.63 -14.15
N GLU A 496 -12.55 -5.90 -13.95
CA GLU A 496 -11.96 -7.23 -14.10
C GLU A 496 -11.36 -7.74 -12.76
N SER A 497 -10.60 -8.82 -12.81
CA SER A 497 -9.84 -9.26 -11.64
C SER A 497 -8.81 -8.20 -11.24
N ALA A 498 -8.43 -8.18 -9.97
CA ALA A 498 -7.39 -7.28 -9.48
C ALA A 498 -6.05 -7.48 -10.22
N ARG A 499 -5.76 -8.69 -10.72
CA ARG A 499 -4.54 -8.94 -11.50
C ARG A 499 -4.61 -8.29 -12.88
N GLU A 500 -5.71 -8.49 -13.59
CA GLU A 500 -5.95 -7.94 -14.94
C GLU A 500 -5.93 -6.41 -14.91
N GLU A 501 -6.62 -5.81 -13.95
CA GLU A 501 -6.68 -4.35 -13.76
C GLU A 501 -5.32 -3.72 -13.45
N LEU A 502 -4.49 -4.42 -12.68
CA LEU A 502 -3.12 -3.97 -12.44
C LEU A 502 -2.25 -4.13 -13.69
N HIS A 503 -2.47 -5.19 -14.47
CA HIS A 503 -1.75 -5.45 -15.71
C HIS A 503 -2.10 -4.41 -16.79
N GLY A 504 -3.38 -4.10 -16.99
CA GLY A 504 -3.82 -3.03 -17.88
C GLY A 504 -3.24 -1.67 -17.47
N LEU A 505 -3.18 -1.39 -16.17
CA LEU A 505 -2.54 -0.16 -15.68
C LEU A 505 -1.03 -0.13 -15.89
N LEU A 506 -0.34 -1.28 -15.79
CA LEU A 506 1.07 -1.42 -16.18
C LEU A 506 1.24 -1.11 -17.67
N ASP A 507 0.38 -1.66 -18.53
CA ASP A 507 0.38 -1.43 -19.97
C ASP A 507 0.23 0.06 -20.30
N GLU A 508 -0.68 0.77 -19.64
CA GLU A 508 -0.86 2.22 -19.83
C GLU A 508 0.39 3.03 -19.43
N VAL A 509 1.05 2.66 -18.34
CA VAL A 509 2.34 3.27 -17.96
C VAL A 509 3.42 2.94 -18.99
N GLY A 510 3.51 1.68 -19.42
CA GLY A 510 4.50 1.19 -20.39
C GLY A 510 4.39 1.93 -21.73
N LYS A 511 3.17 2.12 -22.25
CA LYS A 511 2.89 2.86 -23.49
C LYS A 511 3.36 4.32 -23.44
N LEU A 512 3.47 4.93 -22.26
CA LEU A 512 4.00 6.29 -22.07
C LEU A 512 5.52 6.34 -21.87
N LEU A 513 6.21 5.20 -21.87
CA LEU A 513 7.66 5.11 -21.79
C LEU A 513 8.27 4.71 -23.15
N PRO A 514 9.54 5.04 -23.44
CA PRO A 514 10.20 4.59 -24.66
C PRO A 514 10.32 3.05 -24.73
N PRO A 515 10.06 2.39 -25.87
CA PRO A 515 9.48 2.95 -27.08
C PRO A 515 7.99 3.26 -26.90
N TYR A 516 7.60 4.52 -27.06
CA TYR A 516 6.23 4.97 -26.82
C TYR A 516 5.22 4.19 -27.66
N GLY A 517 4.10 3.83 -27.03
CA GLY A 517 3.02 3.04 -27.61
C GLY A 517 3.19 1.52 -27.49
N ASP A 518 4.32 1.04 -26.95
CA ASP A 518 4.55 -0.36 -26.62
C ASP A 518 4.47 -0.53 -25.09
N PRO A 519 3.64 -1.44 -24.56
CA PRO A 519 3.62 -1.69 -23.11
C PRO A 519 4.94 -2.25 -22.57
N ALA A 520 5.75 -2.92 -23.41
CA ALA A 520 6.99 -3.52 -22.96
C ALA A 520 8.09 -2.47 -22.72
N VAL A 521 8.50 -2.32 -21.45
CA VAL A 521 9.51 -1.34 -21.05
C VAL A 521 10.93 -1.90 -21.22
N THR A 522 11.76 -1.21 -21.99
CA THR A 522 13.22 -1.48 -22.05
C THR A 522 13.99 -0.20 -21.77
N VAL A 523 14.54 -0.10 -20.57
CA VAL A 523 15.25 1.11 -20.13
C VAL A 523 16.56 1.28 -20.89
N THR A 524 16.76 2.47 -21.46
CA THR A 524 17.98 2.84 -22.19
C THR A 524 18.56 4.15 -21.64
N ASN A 525 19.78 4.48 -22.05
CA ASN A 525 20.42 5.74 -21.69
C ASN A 525 19.79 7.00 -22.31
N ALA A 526 18.73 6.84 -23.13
CA ALA A 526 17.98 7.94 -23.72
C ALA A 526 16.86 8.47 -22.80
N TYR A 527 16.50 7.71 -21.76
CA TYR A 527 15.44 8.10 -20.83
C TYR A 527 15.84 9.37 -20.07
N SER A 528 14.90 10.31 -19.99
CA SER A 528 14.95 11.42 -19.06
C SER A 528 14.86 10.93 -17.62
N LYS A 529 15.19 11.80 -16.67
CA LYS A 529 15.13 11.47 -15.24
C LYS A 529 13.71 11.10 -14.78
N LEU A 530 12.70 11.80 -15.29
CA LEU A 530 11.29 11.49 -15.03
C LEU A 530 10.93 10.09 -15.56
N GLU A 531 11.37 9.76 -16.77
CA GLU A 531 11.12 8.44 -17.37
C GLU A 531 11.89 7.34 -16.62
N LEU A 532 13.10 7.59 -16.12
CA LEU A 532 13.83 6.63 -15.27
C LEU A 532 13.08 6.34 -13.97
N LYS A 533 12.52 7.37 -13.33
CA LYS A 533 11.67 7.25 -12.14
C LYS A 533 10.43 6.42 -12.42
N ALA A 534 9.73 6.73 -13.51
CA ALA A 534 8.54 6.01 -13.93
C ALA A 534 8.83 4.56 -14.32
N ALA A 535 9.90 4.32 -15.08
CA ALA A 535 10.33 2.97 -15.45
C ALA A 535 10.74 2.13 -14.24
N TYR A 536 11.32 2.75 -13.20
CA TYR A 536 11.61 2.03 -11.96
C TYR A 536 10.34 1.56 -11.28
N ASN A 537 9.30 2.39 -11.21
CA ASN A 537 8.01 1.98 -10.64
C ASN A 537 7.32 0.89 -11.46
N TYR A 538 7.35 0.99 -12.80
CA TYR A 538 6.86 -0.06 -13.69
C TYR A 538 7.55 -1.40 -13.35
N LEU A 539 8.89 -1.42 -13.36
CA LEU A 539 9.68 -2.61 -13.03
C LEU A 539 9.47 -3.04 -11.58
N PHE A 540 9.25 -2.12 -10.64
CA PHE A 540 8.98 -2.45 -9.24
C PHE A 540 7.67 -3.24 -9.08
N VAL A 541 6.64 -2.93 -9.86
CA VAL A 541 5.38 -3.70 -9.82
C VAL A 541 5.52 -4.99 -10.62
N GLU A 542 6.15 -4.96 -11.79
CA GLU A 542 6.32 -6.12 -12.67
C GLU A 542 7.24 -7.19 -12.03
N GLU A 543 8.40 -6.77 -11.50
CA GLU A 543 9.43 -7.63 -10.93
C GLU A 543 9.08 -8.17 -9.53
N ASP A 544 8.04 -7.64 -8.89
CA ASP A 544 7.46 -8.22 -7.67
C ASP A 544 6.80 -9.59 -7.95
N GLN A 545 6.34 -9.81 -9.19
CA GLN A 545 5.74 -11.05 -9.70
C GLN A 545 4.48 -11.56 -8.97
N SER A 546 3.89 -10.76 -8.07
CA SER A 546 2.64 -11.13 -7.39
C SER A 546 1.39 -10.63 -8.11
N MET A 547 1.53 -9.80 -9.14
CA MET A 547 0.43 -9.07 -9.80
C MET A 547 -0.50 -8.39 -8.77
N GLY A 548 0.10 -7.78 -7.76
CA GLY A 548 -0.61 -7.03 -6.72
C GLY A 548 -1.07 -7.88 -5.52
N MET A 549 -0.90 -9.20 -5.51
CA MET A 549 -1.31 -10.02 -4.35
C MET A 549 -0.53 -9.68 -3.08
N HIS A 550 0.72 -9.24 -3.20
CA HIS A 550 1.48 -8.70 -2.07
C HIS A 550 0.88 -7.40 -1.55
N ASN A 551 0.55 -6.45 -2.44
CA ASN A 551 0.06 -5.13 -2.05
C ASN A 551 -0.67 -4.37 -3.18
N PHE A 552 -1.89 -4.80 -3.52
CA PHE A 552 -2.66 -4.28 -4.66
C PHE A 552 -2.91 -2.77 -4.58
N GLN A 553 -3.33 -2.26 -3.43
CA GLN A 553 -3.59 -0.83 -3.26
C GLN A 553 -2.34 0.03 -3.47
N TYR A 554 -1.19 -0.46 -3.02
CA TYR A 554 0.08 0.24 -3.19
C TYR A 554 0.54 0.19 -4.65
N ALA A 555 0.50 -0.98 -5.28
CA ALA A 555 0.88 -1.15 -6.69
C ALA A 555 0.03 -0.26 -7.60
N VAL A 556 -1.29 -0.28 -7.46
CA VAL A 556 -2.21 0.59 -8.19
C VAL A 556 -1.91 2.07 -7.91
N GLY A 557 -1.79 2.45 -6.64
CA GLY A 557 -1.53 3.85 -6.27
C GLY A 557 -0.21 4.36 -6.84
N LEU A 558 0.83 3.51 -6.83
CA LEU A 558 2.15 3.79 -7.38
C LEU A 558 2.10 3.97 -8.91
N LEU A 559 1.39 3.12 -9.64
CA LEU A 559 1.25 3.28 -11.09
C LEU A 559 0.39 4.49 -11.45
N LYS A 560 -0.68 4.80 -10.69
CA LYS A 560 -1.49 6.00 -10.93
C LYS A 560 -0.71 7.29 -10.73
N VAL A 561 0.09 7.40 -9.67
CA VAL A 561 0.97 8.57 -9.52
C VAL A 561 2.03 8.61 -10.62
N THR A 562 2.51 7.46 -11.09
CA THR A 562 3.47 7.38 -12.20
C THR A 562 2.85 7.88 -13.50
N LEU A 563 1.61 7.48 -13.80
CA LEU A 563 0.86 7.95 -14.95
C LEU A 563 0.61 9.46 -14.87
N GLU A 564 0.24 9.97 -13.69
CA GLU A 564 0.08 11.40 -13.43
C GLU A 564 1.41 12.14 -13.67
N ALA A 565 2.54 11.60 -13.19
CA ALA A 565 3.86 12.18 -13.38
C ALA A 565 4.32 12.17 -14.84
N LEU A 566 4.02 11.13 -15.62
CA LEU A 566 4.35 11.09 -17.05
C LEU A 566 3.52 12.10 -17.85
N ASN A 567 2.25 12.29 -17.49
CA ASN A 567 1.36 13.23 -18.19
C ASN A 567 1.58 14.69 -17.76
N TYR A 568 1.87 14.94 -16.49
CA TYR A 568 1.88 16.27 -15.90
C TYR A 568 3.16 16.62 -15.14
N GLY A 569 4.17 15.77 -15.06
CA GLY A 569 5.33 15.99 -14.18
C GLY A 569 6.43 16.89 -14.75
N VAL A 570 6.37 17.17 -16.05
CA VAL A 570 7.21 18.19 -16.69
C VAL A 570 6.62 19.56 -16.40
N LEU A 571 7.45 20.50 -15.90
CA LEU A 571 7.03 21.87 -15.67
C LEU A 571 6.57 22.53 -16.98
N THR A 572 5.30 22.93 -17.06
CA THR A 572 4.70 23.63 -18.21
C THR A 572 3.75 24.72 -17.74
N GLU A 573 3.57 25.74 -18.57
CA GLU A 573 2.65 26.86 -18.33
C GLU A 573 1.19 26.38 -18.35
N GLY A 574 0.35 26.99 -17.51
CA GLY A 574 -1.11 26.84 -17.56
C GLY A 574 -1.78 27.98 -18.32
N GLU A 575 -3.11 27.97 -18.36
CA GLU A 575 -3.93 28.98 -19.03
C GLU A 575 -5.03 29.48 -18.09
N ILE A 576 -5.27 30.79 -18.04
CA ILE A 576 -6.48 31.34 -17.42
C ILE A 576 -7.66 31.02 -18.35
N ILE A 577 -8.54 30.12 -17.90
CA ILE A 577 -9.73 29.64 -18.61
C ILE A 577 -10.71 30.80 -18.80
N ASP A 578 -11.04 31.50 -17.72
CA ASP A 578 -11.90 32.68 -17.73
C ASP A 578 -11.61 33.63 -16.55
N ILE A 579 -12.06 34.88 -16.73
CA ILE A 579 -12.19 35.87 -15.66
C ILE A 579 -13.64 36.33 -15.73
N ALA A 580 -14.44 35.92 -14.74
CA ALA A 580 -15.88 36.11 -14.74
C ALA A 580 -16.32 36.92 -13.52
N ASP A 581 -17.32 37.78 -13.73
CA ASP A 581 -17.96 38.54 -12.66
C ASP A 581 -18.54 37.63 -11.56
N VAL A 582 -18.48 38.08 -10.31
CA VAL A 582 -19.10 37.36 -9.19
C VAL A 582 -20.59 37.72 -9.16
N PRO A 583 -21.52 36.75 -9.11
CA PRO A 583 -22.95 37.07 -9.17
C PRO A 583 -23.50 37.56 -7.83
N ASN A 584 -24.37 38.57 -7.89
CA ASN A 584 -25.07 39.22 -6.76
C ASN A 584 -24.11 39.80 -5.71
N ASP A 585 -23.17 40.63 -6.15
CA ASP A 585 -22.23 41.34 -5.30
C ASP A 585 -22.15 42.84 -5.67
N ASN A 586 -21.52 43.63 -4.80
CA ASN A 586 -21.32 45.07 -5.00
C ASN A 586 -20.15 45.35 -5.99
N GLY A 587 -19.84 44.40 -6.86
CA GLY A 587 -18.68 44.41 -7.73
C GLY A 587 -17.33 44.33 -7.01
N ARG A 588 -16.31 44.84 -7.68
CA ARG A 588 -14.89 44.88 -7.30
C ARG A 588 -14.22 43.53 -7.14
N GLN A 589 -14.78 42.49 -7.69
CA GLN A 589 -14.20 41.15 -7.63
C GLN A 589 -14.66 40.29 -8.80
N VAL A 590 -13.80 39.33 -9.15
CA VAL A 590 -14.02 38.37 -10.23
C VAL A 590 -13.59 36.99 -9.78
N PHE A 591 -14.21 35.95 -10.33
CA PHE A 591 -13.62 34.62 -10.37
C PHE A 591 -12.51 34.60 -11.40
N VAL A 592 -11.30 34.24 -10.97
CA VAL A 592 -10.19 33.88 -11.85
C VAL A 592 -10.09 32.37 -11.88
N ARG A 593 -10.27 31.73 -13.04
CA ARG A 593 -10.15 30.27 -13.20
C ARG A 593 -9.01 29.91 -14.14
N TRP A 594 -8.21 28.91 -13.78
CA TRP A 594 -7.07 28.48 -14.60
C TRP A 594 -6.89 26.96 -14.61
N THR A 595 -6.23 26.47 -15.66
CA THR A 595 -5.85 25.06 -15.79
C THR A 595 -4.66 24.73 -14.90
N ARG A 596 -4.58 23.46 -14.47
CA ARG A 596 -3.41 22.92 -13.79
C ARG A 596 -2.12 23.13 -14.60
N PHE A 597 -1.05 23.51 -13.91
CA PHE A 597 0.28 23.65 -14.52
C PHE A 597 0.97 22.29 -14.55
N GLY A 598 1.84 22.09 -15.54
CA GLY A 598 2.79 20.99 -15.47
C GLY A 598 3.70 21.16 -14.25
N GLY A 599 3.97 20.06 -13.55
CA GLY A 599 4.74 19.96 -12.33
C GLY A 599 3.94 20.15 -11.05
N ASP A 600 2.64 20.45 -11.11
CA ASP A 600 1.76 20.44 -9.94
C ASP A 600 1.69 19.02 -9.35
N GLY A 601 2.12 18.86 -8.09
CA GLY A 601 2.01 17.62 -7.31
C GLY A 601 2.87 16.42 -7.66
N VAL A 602 3.37 16.33 -8.89
CA VAL A 602 4.07 15.14 -9.39
C VAL A 602 5.33 15.50 -10.18
N SER A 603 6.31 16.10 -9.52
CA SER A 603 7.58 16.50 -10.15
C SER A 603 8.77 16.35 -9.22
N ASP A 604 9.99 16.46 -9.76
CA ASP A 604 11.22 16.60 -8.98
C ASP A 604 11.23 17.89 -8.15
N ASN A 605 10.52 18.92 -8.61
CA ASN A 605 10.35 20.20 -7.93
C ASN A 605 8.88 20.62 -8.06
N PRO A 606 7.97 19.98 -7.31
CA PRO A 606 6.55 20.11 -7.56
C PRO A 606 6.03 21.50 -7.21
N ILE A 607 5.05 21.95 -7.98
CA ILE A 607 4.28 23.14 -7.62
C ILE A 607 3.42 22.78 -6.41
N HIS A 608 3.56 23.55 -5.33
CA HIS A 608 2.80 23.36 -4.09
C HIS A 608 1.74 24.46 -3.88
N SER A 609 1.82 25.56 -4.62
CA SER A 609 0.85 26.66 -4.54
C SER A 609 0.85 27.50 -5.83
N TYR A 610 -0.23 28.22 -6.06
CA TYR A 610 -0.38 29.22 -7.10
C TYR A 610 -0.46 30.61 -6.48
N VAL A 611 0.13 31.60 -7.14
CA VAL A 611 0.01 33.02 -6.77
C VAL A 611 -0.72 33.73 -7.88
N VAL A 612 -1.81 34.41 -7.53
CA VAL A 612 -2.60 35.22 -8.45
C VAL A 612 -2.16 36.67 -8.30
N TYR A 613 -1.74 37.26 -9.42
CA TYR A 613 -1.33 38.64 -9.54
C TYR A 613 -2.38 39.44 -10.31
N ARG A 614 -2.57 40.69 -9.90
CA ARG A 614 -3.38 41.69 -10.59
C ARG A 614 -2.51 42.84 -11.07
N GLU A 615 -2.75 43.33 -12.27
CA GLU A 615 -2.07 44.51 -12.81
C GLU A 615 -2.69 45.81 -12.26
N ASP A 616 -1.89 46.64 -11.58
CA ASP A 616 -2.31 47.91 -10.95
C ASP A 616 -1.85 49.17 -11.75
N GLY A 617 -1.48 48.99 -13.03
CA GLY A 617 -1.12 50.05 -13.97
C GLY A 617 0.38 50.33 -14.13
N SER A 618 0.70 51.37 -14.91
CA SER A 618 2.08 51.66 -15.35
C SER A 618 2.99 52.20 -14.25
N ALA A 619 4.30 52.03 -14.45
CA ALA A 619 5.34 52.44 -13.52
C ALA A 619 5.46 53.97 -13.31
N GLU A 620 4.81 54.80 -14.12
CA GLU A 620 5.03 56.25 -14.13
C GLU A 620 4.41 56.96 -12.90
N GLY A 621 5.27 57.41 -11.99
CA GLY A 621 4.89 58.31 -10.89
C GLY A 621 4.47 57.66 -9.57
N LYS A 622 4.59 56.33 -9.42
CA LYS A 622 4.34 55.62 -8.14
C LYS A 622 5.63 55.36 -7.35
N VAL A 623 5.50 55.24 -6.01
CA VAL A 623 6.59 55.00 -5.06
C VAL A 623 6.93 53.49 -5.00
N ASN A 624 8.23 53.18 -4.94
CA ASN A 624 8.89 51.87 -4.83
C ASN A 624 8.01 50.62 -4.64
N ALA A 625 8.13 49.66 -5.56
CA ALA A 625 7.61 48.29 -5.38
C ALA A 625 8.32 47.56 -4.23
N ASP A 626 7.65 46.60 -3.60
CA ASP A 626 8.28 45.69 -2.63
C ASP A 626 9.38 44.83 -3.29
N TYR A 627 9.14 44.45 -4.55
CA TYR A 627 10.07 43.67 -5.37
C TYR A 627 10.24 44.30 -6.76
N THR A 628 11.46 44.25 -7.30
CA THR A 628 11.78 44.78 -8.64
C THR A 628 11.80 43.71 -9.73
N SER A 629 11.54 42.45 -9.36
CA SER A 629 11.30 41.32 -10.28
C SER A 629 10.61 40.18 -9.55
N PHE A 630 9.95 39.27 -10.28
CA PHE A 630 9.32 38.09 -9.69
C PHE A 630 10.33 37.16 -9.01
N ASP A 631 11.59 37.12 -9.46
CA ASP A 631 12.66 36.30 -8.87
C ASP A 631 13.01 36.69 -7.42
N GLN A 632 12.63 37.89 -6.99
CA GLN A 632 12.86 38.36 -5.61
C GLN A 632 11.74 37.97 -4.64
N VAL A 633 10.62 37.47 -5.16
CA VAL A 633 9.50 37.01 -4.34
C VAL A 633 9.89 35.69 -3.65
N PRO A 634 9.59 35.50 -2.36
CA PRO A 634 9.91 34.26 -1.66
C PRO A 634 9.35 33.01 -2.36
N GLY A 635 10.14 31.94 -2.44
CA GLY A 635 9.72 30.64 -2.96
C GLY A 635 8.89 29.79 -1.99
N ASP A 636 8.53 30.33 -0.84
CA ASP A 636 7.65 29.69 0.13
C ASP A 636 6.31 30.45 0.17
N ALA A 637 5.22 29.73 -0.11
CA ALA A 637 3.88 30.30 -0.17
C ALA A 637 3.46 30.97 1.15
N ALA A 638 3.92 30.46 2.31
CA ALA A 638 3.61 31.06 3.61
C ALA A 638 4.32 32.41 3.83
N SER A 639 5.38 32.68 3.08
CA SER A 639 6.16 33.92 3.14
C SER A 639 5.68 34.98 2.15
N ILE A 640 4.83 34.61 1.18
CA ILE A 640 4.25 35.54 0.19
C ILE A 640 3.11 36.31 0.84
N LYS A 641 3.24 37.64 0.89
CA LYS A 641 2.22 38.53 1.48
C LYS A 641 1.23 39.00 0.43
N ILE A 642 -0.06 38.76 0.67
CA ILE A 642 -1.14 39.40 -0.10
C ILE A 642 -1.00 40.92 0.03
N GLY A 643 -1.15 41.63 -1.08
CA GLY A 643 -0.94 43.08 -1.21
C GLY A 643 0.50 43.49 -1.54
N SER A 644 1.47 42.56 -1.56
CA SER A 644 2.83 42.87 -1.99
C SER A 644 2.90 43.18 -3.49
N THR A 645 3.76 44.13 -3.86
CA THR A 645 3.87 44.67 -5.20
C THR A 645 5.17 44.26 -5.88
N VAL A 646 5.09 43.87 -7.15
CA VAL A 646 6.22 43.53 -8.02
C VAL A 646 6.22 44.47 -9.22
N LEU A 647 7.33 45.18 -9.46
CA LEU A 647 7.52 45.92 -10.69
C LEU A 647 8.15 45.00 -11.74
N ALA A 648 7.39 44.62 -12.76
CA ALA A 648 7.87 43.76 -13.84
C ALA A 648 7.32 44.26 -15.18
N GLU A 649 8.17 44.30 -16.21
CA GLU A 649 7.81 44.67 -17.59
C GLU A 649 7.13 46.05 -17.73
N GLY A 650 7.40 46.98 -16.79
CA GLY A 650 6.85 48.34 -16.81
C GLY A 650 5.47 48.49 -16.17
N ALA A 651 4.92 47.41 -15.60
CA ALA A 651 3.67 47.40 -14.85
C ALA A 651 3.88 46.98 -13.38
N PHE A 652 3.02 47.48 -12.50
CA PHE A 652 2.95 47.01 -11.12
C PHE A 652 1.99 45.83 -11.03
N TRP A 653 2.47 44.72 -10.49
CA TRP A 653 1.70 43.52 -10.21
C TRP A 653 1.51 43.36 -8.70
N THR A 654 0.27 43.30 -8.26
CA THR A 654 -0.09 43.13 -6.85
C THR A 654 -0.52 41.69 -6.60
N THR A 655 0.06 41.06 -5.57
CA THR A 655 -0.36 39.73 -5.12
C THR A 655 -1.76 39.82 -4.52
N VAL A 656 -2.75 39.16 -5.13
CA VAL A 656 -4.15 39.22 -4.66
C VAL A 656 -4.63 37.92 -4.02
N ALA A 657 -4.03 36.79 -4.36
CA ALA A 657 -4.32 35.51 -3.70
C ALA A 657 -3.12 34.56 -3.76
N VAL A 658 -3.07 33.64 -2.79
CA VAL A 658 -2.19 32.46 -2.80
C VAL A 658 -3.08 31.23 -2.58
N VAL A 659 -3.06 30.30 -3.53
CA VAL A 659 -3.95 29.12 -3.55
C VAL A 659 -3.10 27.87 -3.43
N PRO A 660 -3.26 27.05 -2.38
CA PRO A 660 -2.56 25.77 -2.29
C PRO A 660 -2.88 24.89 -3.50
N ALA A 661 -1.87 24.25 -4.06
CA ALA A 661 -2.08 23.27 -5.11
C ALA A 661 -2.64 21.99 -4.47
N ASP A 662 -3.77 21.52 -4.98
CA ASP A 662 -4.48 20.32 -4.51
C ASP A 662 -4.64 19.27 -5.62
N PHE A 663 -3.90 19.46 -6.72
CA PHE A 663 -3.79 18.58 -7.87
C PHE A 663 -5.06 18.54 -8.74
N SER A 664 -6.01 19.44 -8.50
CA SER A 664 -7.19 19.61 -9.35
C SER A 664 -6.78 19.98 -10.78
N LEU A 665 -7.52 19.46 -11.77
CA LEU A 665 -7.29 19.80 -13.18
C LEU A 665 -7.57 21.28 -13.48
N GLU A 666 -8.40 21.91 -12.66
CA GLU A 666 -8.73 23.33 -12.70
C GLU A 666 -8.74 23.92 -11.30
N TYR A 667 -8.39 25.20 -11.20
CA TYR A 667 -8.42 25.98 -9.98
C TYR A 667 -9.25 27.24 -10.17
N SER A 668 -9.76 27.80 -9.07
CA SER A 668 -10.50 29.06 -9.08
C SER A 668 -10.31 29.83 -7.79
N VAL A 669 -10.27 31.17 -7.87
CA VAL A 669 -10.29 32.05 -6.70
C VAL A 669 -11.09 33.32 -6.98
N VAL A 670 -11.73 33.88 -5.95
CA VAL A 670 -12.29 35.22 -5.99
C VAL A 670 -11.15 36.22 -5.77
N ALA A 671 -10.92 37.10 -6.75
CA ALA A 671 -9.85 38.09 -6.71
C ALA A 671 -10.42 39.51 -6.87
N PRO A 672 -9.93 40.49 -6.09
CA PRO A 672 -10.42 41.86 -6.16
C PRO A 672 -9.99 42.56 -7.46
N THR A 673 -10.88 43.31 -8.10
CA THR A 673 -10.56 44.26 -9.18
C THR A 673 -10.32 45.67 -8.62
N LEU A 674 -9.81 46.58 -9.44
CA LEU A 674 -9.65 47.99 -9.06
C LEU A 674 -10.89 48.84 -9.33
N TYR A 675 -11.70 48.40 -10.30
CA TYR A 675 -12.81 49.15 -10.88
C TYR A 675 -13.96 48.20 -11.22
N ASP A 676 -15.15 48.78 -11.31
CA ASP A 676 -16.36 48.15 -11.79
C ASP A 676 -16.65 48.64 -13.20
N ALA A 677 -17.01 47.73 -14.09
CA ALA A 677 -17.55 48.09 -15.39
C ALA A 677 -18.97 48.63 -15.22
N THR A 678 -19.24 49.72 -15.92
CA THR A 678 -20.57 50.32 -15.98
C THR A 678 -21.10 50.22 -17.41
N PRO A 679 -22.41 50.44 -17.65
CA PRO A 679 -22.94 50.51 -19.01
C PRO A 679 -22.28 51.59 -19.90
N ALA A 680 -21.61 52.59 -19.29
CA ALA A 680 -20.97 53.69 -20.00
C ALA A 680 -19.45 53.52 -20.20
N ASP A 681 -18.80 52.69 -19.38
CA ASP A 681 -17.35 52.48 -19.40
C ASP A 681 -17.01 51.05 -18.98
N THR A 682 -16.43 50.27 -19.91
CA THR A 682 -16.02 48.88 -19.68
C THR A 682 -14.57 48.87 -19.27
N VAL A 683 -14.32 48.93 -17.96
CA VAL A 683 -12.97 48.87 -17.40
C VAL A 683 -12.66 47.42 -17.03
N GLU A 684 -11.64 46.87 -17.67
CA GLU A 684 -11.15 45.52 -17.37
C GLU A 684 -9.96 45.57 -16.40
N THR A 685 -9.81 44.51 -15.63
CA THR A 685 -8.66 44.26 -14.77
C THR A 685 -7.91 43.03 -15.30
N THR A 686 -6.60 43.15 -15.43
CA THR A 686 -5.72 42.08 -15.92
C THR A 686 -5.19 41.25 -14.76
N PHE A 687 -5.17 39.92 -14.94
CA PHE A 687 -4.65 38.95 -14.00
C PHE A 687 -3.64 38.00 -14.65
N MET A 688 -2.74 37.47 -13.82
CA MET A 688 -1.77 36.42 -14.18
C MET A 688 -1.64 35.45 -13.01
N VAL A 689 -1.42 34.17 -13.28
CA VAL A 689 -1.15 33.15 -12.26
C VAL A 689 0.27 32.61 -12.43
N LYS A 690 0.99 32.42 -11.31
CA LYS A 690 2.31 31.77 -11.26
C LYS A 690 2.32 30.57 -10.34
N GLY A 691 3.05 29.52 -10.70
CA GLY A 691 3.29 28.36 -9.81
C GLY A 691 4.40 28.65 -8.82
N VAL A 692 4.33 28.07 -7.62
CA VAL A 692 5.38 28.15 -6.58
C VAL A 692 5.96 26.76 -6.34
N THR A 693 7.28 26.68 -6.40
CA THR A 693 8.05 25.48 -6.06
C THR A 693 9.08 25.80 -4.98
N VAL A 694 9.78 24.80 -4.44
CA VAL A 694 10.84 25.04 -3.43
C VAL A 694 12.00 25.88 -3.95
N GLN A 695 12.14 26.03 -5.27
CA GLN A 695 13.16 26.87 -5.91
C GLN A 695 12.69 28.31 -6.17
N GLY A 696 11.41 28.63 -5.95
CA GLY A 696 10.84 29.93 -6.29
C GLY A 696 9.57 29.85 -7.15
N LEU A 697 9.11 31.03 -7.56
CA LEU A 697 8.07 31.15 -8.59
C LEU A 697 8.57 30.57 -9.91
N THR A 698 7.74 29.75 -10.54
CA THR A 698 8.02 29.11 -11.82
C THR A 698 6.73 28.93 -12.61
N ALA A 699 6.85 28.87 -13.94
CA ALA A 699 5.73 28.80 -14.89
C ALA A 699 4.69 29.93 -14.68
N GLU A 700 4.12 30.42 -15.76
CA GLU A 700 3.14 31.50 -15.67
C GLU A 700 2.07 31.34 -16.73
N THR A 701 0.88 31.86 -16.45
CA THR A 701 -0.13 32.03 -17.50
C THR A 701 0.18 33.28 -18.30
N ALA A 702 -0.22 33.33 -19.57
CA ALA A 702 -0.39 34.60 -20.24
C ALA A 702 -1.38 35.50 -19.47
N PRO A 703 -1.13 36.82 -19.35
CA PRO A 703 -2.08 37.73 -18.73
C PRO A 703 -3.43 37.71 -19.46
N LYS A 704 -4.52 37.71 -18.68
CA LYS A 704 -5.88 37.78 -19.21
C LYS A 704 -6.67 38.84 -18.47
N SER A 705 -7.58 39.51 -19.16
CA SER A 705 -8.39 40.58 -18.61
C SER A 705 -9.85 40.17 -18.51
N GLY A 706 -10.54 40.70 -17.51
CA GLY A 706 -11.99 40.58 -17.35
C GLY A 706 -12.50 41.74 -16.50
N PHE A 707 -13.81 41.87 -16.37
CA PHE A 707 -14.43 42.97 -15.66
C PHE A 707 -15.34 42.47 -14.54
N SER A 708 -15.45 43.25 -13.48
CA SER A 708 -16.46 43.09 -12.43
C SER A 708 -17.59 44.06 -12.69
N VAL A 709 -18.82 43.72 -12.30
CA VAL A 709 -19.99 44.59 -12.38
C VAL A 709 -20.67 44.57 -11.02
N ASP A 710 -21.01 45.74 -10.50
CA ASP A 710 -21.96 45.81 -9.39
C ASP A 710 -23.33 45.39 -9.88
N ASN A 711 -23.73 44.18 -9.51
CA ASN A 711 -24.96 43.54 -9.94
C ASN A 711 -25.89 43.26 -8.74
N LEU A 712 -25.52 43.73 -7.53
CA LEU A 712 -26.35 43.66 -6.34
C LEU A 712 -27.27 44.88 -6.28
N ILE A 713 -28.58 44.64 -6.21
CA ILE A 713 -29.55 45.73 -6.01
C ILE A 713 -29.58 46.17 -4.53
N PRO A 714 -29.80 47.46 -4.24
CA PRO A 714 -29.97 47.94 -2.88
C PRO A 714 -31.20 47.34 -2.19
N THR A 715 -31.19 47.35 -0.86
CA THR A 715 -32.31 46.92 -0.04
C THR A 715 -33.54 47.80 -0.26
N VAL A 716 -34.71 47.15 -0.35
CA VAL A 716 -36.00 47.84 -0.56
C VAL A 716 -36.35 48.74 0.63
N PRO A 717 -36.73 50.01 0.40
CA PRO A 717 -37.24 50.88 1.47
C PRO A 717 -38.46 50.27 2.16
N THR A 718 -38.40 50.12 3.48
CA THR A 718 -39.47 49.52 4.29
C THR A 718 -40.20 50.56 5.15
N ASN A 719 -41.31 50.17 5.77
CA ASN A 719 -42.13 51.03 6.65
C ASN A 719 -42.57 52.36 6.03
N VAL A 720 -42.71 52.39 4.69
CA VAL A 720 -43.17 53.56 3.95
C VAL A 720 -44.56 53.94 4.44
N ASN A 721 -44.65 55.14 4.99
CA ASN A 721 -45.88 55.72 5.52
C ASN A 721 -46.06 57.13 4.99
N GLY A 722 -47.27 57.66 5.13
CA GLY A 722 -47.57 59.02 4.70
C GLY A 722 -48.73 59.62 5.46
N ILE A 723 -48.61 60.91 5.79
CA ILE A 723 -49.62 61.67 6.51
C ILE A 723 -49.97 62.95 5.76
N VAL A 724 -51.21 63.42 5.91
CA VAL A 724 -51.65 64.70 5.36
C VAL A 724 -51.51 65.78 6.42
N VAL A 725 -50.67 66.78 6.17
CA VAL A 725 -50.47 67.93 7.06
C VAL A 725 -50.67 69.22 6.27
N SER A 726 -51.64 70.05 6.66
CA SER A 726 -51.87 71.38 6.07
C SER A 726 -51.93 71.40 4.52
N ASN A 727 -52.68 70.46 3.90
CA ASN A 727 -52.74 70.26 2.44
C ASN A 727 -51.41 69.88 1.76
N LYS A 728 -50.50 69.22 2.49
CA LYS A 728 -49.30 68.57 1.96
C LYS A 728 -49.29 67.10 2.39
N VAL A 729 -48.60 66.24 1.64
CA VAL A 729 -48.34 64.85 2.06
C VAL A 729 -46.89 64.75 2.50
N GLU A 730 -46.68 64.37 3.75
CA GLU A 730 -45.35 64.05 4.27
C GLU A 730 -45.21 62.53 4.26
N LEU A 731 -44.24 62.01 3.53
CA LEU A 731 -43.85 60.61 3.46
C LEU A 731 -42.59 60.38 4.30
N ALA A 732 -42.53 59.22 4.96
CA ALA A 732 -41.33 58.75 5.65
C ALA A 732 -41.17 57.24 5.46
N TRP A 733 -39.92 56.77 5.46
CA TRP A 733 -39.57 55.36 5.35
C TRP A 733 -38.26 55.06 6.08
N ASP A 734 -37.95 53.78 6.26
CA ASP A 734 -36.68 53.35 6.83
C ASP A 734 -35.58 53.39 5.77
N GLU A 735 -34.40 53.86 6.18
CA GLU A 735 -33.22 53.94 5.32
C GLU A 735 -32.61 52.54 5.09
N PRO A 736 -32.17 52.21 3.87
CA PRO A 736 -31.43 50.98 3.58
C PRO A 736 -30.12 50.95 4.38
N VAL A 737 -29.63 49.75 4.68
CA VAL A 737 -28.36 49.55 5.40
C VAL A 737 -27.18 49.26 4.45
N ASP A 738 -27.41 49.39 3.14
CA ASP A 738 -26.42 49.09 2.11
C ASP A 738 -25.31 50.16 2.10
N GLU A 739 -24.04 49.73 2.09
CA GLU A 739 -22.89 50.64 2.21
C GLU A 739 -22.73 51.59 1.00
N ASP A 740 -23.31 51.22 -0.14
CA ASP A 740 -23.27 51.93 -1.42
C ASP A 740 -24.60 52.61 -1.78
N PHE A 741 -25.52 52.75 -0.82
CA PHE A 741 -26.75 53.52 -1.00
C PHE A 741 -26.45 54.96 -1.47
N ASN A 742 -27.22 55.44 -2.45
CA ASN A 742 -27.05 56.76 -3.05
C ASN A 742 -28.30 57.65 -2.91
N TYR A 743 -29.45 57.24 -3.43
CA TYR A 743 -30.69 58.03 -3.33
C TYR A 743 -31.98 57.20 -3.45
N PHE A 744 -33.11 57.81 -3.09
CA PHE A 744 -34.45 57.26 -3.28
C PHE A 744 -35.17 57.88 -4.47
N ALA A 745 -36.01 57.09 -5.13
CA ALA A 745 -36.96 57.56 -6.14
C ALA A 745 -38.41 57.40 -5.63
N VAL A 746 -39.17 58.50 -5.63
CA VAL A 746 -40.56 58.56 -5.20
C VAL A 746 -41.47 58.55 -6.42
N TYR A 747 -42.31 57.52 -6.51
CA TYR A 747 -43.31 57.36 -7.58
C TYR A 747 -44.68 57.78 -7.08
N ARG A 748 -45.47 58.45 -7.94
CA ARG A 748 -46.78 58.98 -7.58
C ARG A 748 -47.81 58.81 -8.69
N SER A 749 -49.04 58.44 -8.34
CA SER A 749 -50.17 58.38 -9.27
C SER A 749 -51.53 58.64 -8.61
N ARG A 750 -52.54 58.99 -9.42
CA ARG A 750 -53.97 59.03 -9.03
C ARG A 750 -54.66 57.66 -9.15
N LEU A 751 -53.98 56.68 -9.73
CA LEU A 751 -54.38 55.29 -9.86
C LEU A 751 -53.38 54.39 -9.13
N PRO A 752 -53.79 53.18 -8.69
CA PRO A 752 -52.87 52.21 -8.09
C PRO A 752 -51.60 52.00 -8.94
N LEU A 753 -50.45 51.99 -8.27
CA LEU A 753 -49.11 51.84 -8.81
C LEU A 753 -48.74 50.34 -8.89
N VAL A 754 -49.19 49.69 -9.97
CA VAL A 754 -48.78 48.32 -10.34
C VAL A 754 -47.65 48.44 -11.36
N ASN A 755 -46.42 48.08 -10.98
CA ASN A 755 -45.17 48.24 -11.74
C ASN A 755 -44.98 49.64 -12.34
N PRO A 756 -44.71 50.66 -11.49
CA PRO A 756 -44.45 52.03 -11.93
C PRO A 756 -43.37 52.12 -13.01
N THR A 757 -43.59 52.99 -13.99
CA THR A 757 -42.58 53.38 -14.98
C THR A 757 -42.07 54.79 -14.69
N GLU A 758 -41.07 55.22 -15.47
CA GLU A 758 -40.51 56.57 -15.40
C GLU A 758 -41.56 57.68 -15.55
N ALA A 759 -42.70 57.41 -16.22
CA ALA A 759 -43.80 58.36 -16.34
C ALA A 759 -44.50 58.68 -15.00
N GLN A 760 -44.34 57.83 -13.98
CA GLN A 760 -44.87 58.02 -12.63
C GLN A 760 -43.79 58.42 -11.62
N LEU A 761 -42.53 58.56 -12.04
CA LEU A 761 -41.46 59.10 -11.21
C LEU A 761 -41.79 60.57 -10.90
N TYR A 762 -41.91 60.91 -9.63
CA TYR A 762 -42.27 62.25 -9.20
C TYR A 762 -41.07 63.06 -8.72
N ALA A 763 -40.21 62.45 -7.91
CA ALA A 763 -39.04 63.10 -7.34
C ALA A 763 -37.97 62.07 -6.96
N THR A 764 -36.75 62.55 -6.77
CA THR A 764 -35.68 61.83 -6.10
C THR A 764 -35.26 62.58 -4.83
N THR A 765 -34.75 61.87 -3.82
CA THR A 765 -34.31 62.45 -2.55
C THR A 765 -33.22 61.58 -1.92
N THR A 766 -32.26 62.19 -1.23
CA THR A 766 -31.28 61.48 -0.39
C THR A 766 -31.77 61.30 1.04
N GLU A 767 -32.79 62.05 1.44
CA GLU A 767 -33.41 61.96 2.76
C GLU A 767 -34.42 60.81 2.79
N ASN A 768 -34.58 60.14 3.94
CA ASN A 768 -35.59 59.11 4.16
C ASN A 768 -37.02 59.66 4.38
N THR A 769 -37.22 60.93 4.03
CA THR A 769 -38.51 61.63 4.08
C THR A 769 -38.72 62.45 2.81
N PHE A 770 -39.98 62.68 2.45
CA PHE A 770 -40.34 63.49 1.28
C PHE A 770 -41.67 64.22 1.47
N VAL A 771 -41.72 65.50 1.08
CA VAL A 771 -42.94 66.32 1.19
C VAL A 771 -43.50 66.62 -0.19
N ASP A 772 -44.69 66.09 -0.49
CA ASP A 772 -45.46 66.42 -1.68
C ASP A 772 -46.41 67.60 -1.40
N GLU A 773 -46.07 68.77 -1.93
CA GLU A 773 -46.88 69.99 -1.78
C GLU A 773 -47.97 70.13 -2.86
N ASN A 774 -47.97 69.29 -3.89
CA ASN A 774 -48.78 69.48 -5.11
C ASN A 774 -49.98 68.54 -5.20
N ILE A 775 -50.72 68.39 -4.11
CA ILE A 775 -51.78 67.38 -3.97
C ILE A 775 -53.19 67.86 -4.35
N SER A 776 -53.33 68.66 -5.40
CA SER A 776 -54.62 69.21 -5.83
C SER A 776 -55.37 68.33 -6.85
N GLY A 777 -56.72 68.33 -6.77
CA GLY A 777 -57.59 67.82 -7.83
C GLY A 777 -57.85 66.31 -7.89
N ALA A 778 -57.47 65.53 -6.87
CA ALA A 778 -57.82 64.12 -6.73
C ALA A 778 -58.32 63.83 -5.31
N SER A 779 -59.17 62.82 -5.14
CA SER A 779 -59.60 62.36 -3.80
C SER A 779 -58.59 61.41 -3.14
N ARG A 780 -57.73 60.77 -3.94
CA ARG A 780 -56.71 59.83 -3.49
C ARG A 780 -55.42 59.91 -4.31
N TRP A 781 -54.30 59.64 -3.64
CA TRP A 781 -52.97 59.52 -4.23
C TRP A 781 -52.31 58.21 -3.79
N PHE A 782 -51.49 57.64 -4.68
CA PHE A 782 -50.74 56.41 -4.45
C PHE A 782 -49.25 56.71 -4.56
N TYR A 783 -48.47 56.22 -3.60
CA TYR A 783 -47.01 56.40 -3.56
C TYR A 783 -46.29 55.05 -3.41
N LYS A 784 -45.13 54.95 -4.05
CA LYS A 784 -44.14 53.87 -3.88
C LYS A 784 -42.73 54.50 -3.89
N VAL A 785 -41.78 53.84 -3.24
CA VAL A 785 -40.40 54.29 -3.14
C VAL A 785 -39.47 53.16 -3.54
N THR A 786 -38.38 53.47 -4.24
CA THR A 786 -37.24 52.56 -4.46
C THR A 786 -35.96 53.24 -3.99
N ALA A 787 -34.95 52.44 -3.67
CA ALA A 787 -33.58 52.89 -3.45
C ALA A 787 -32.73 52.66 -4.70
N PHE A 788 -31.69 53.48 -4.87
CA PHE A 788 -30.64 53.36 -5.87
C PHE A 788 -29.28 53.43 -5.16
N ASP A 789 -28.31 52.65 -5.63
CA ASP A 789 -26.91 52.74 -5.22
C ASP A 789 -26.11 53.73 -6.11
N PHE A 790 -24.80 53.79 -5.88
CA PHE A 790 -23.88 54.63 -6.63
C PHE A 790 -23.64 54.17 -8.07
N THR A 791 -23.93 52.91 -8.41
CA THR A 791 -23.73 52.33 -9.75
C THR A 791 -25.01 52.34 -10.59
N GLY A 792 -26.14 52.64 -9.96
CA GLY A 792 -27.44 52.84 -10.59
C GLY A 792 -28.36 51.63 -10.52
N ASN A 793 -28.05 50.59 -9.74
CA ASN A 793 -28.97 49.48 -9.54
C ASN A 793 -30.15 49.94 -8.68
N GLN A 794 -31.34 49.50 -9.07
CA GLN A 794 -32.60 49.91 -8.44
C GLN A 794 -33.16 48.77 -7.59
N SER A 795 -33.52 49.07 -6.34
CA SER A 795 -34.26 48.13 -5.50
C SER A 795 -35.63 47.80 -6.09
N ASP A 796 -36.23 46.70 -5.64
CA ASP A 796 -37.67 46.50 -5.83
C ASP A 796 -38.49 47.66 -5.21
N PHE A 797 -39.74 47.79 -5.68
CA PHE A 797 -40.68 48.78 -5.15
C PHE A 797 -41.14 48.46 -3.73
N SER A 798 -41.15 49.48 -2.88
CA SER A 798 -41.76 49.40 -1.54
C SER A 798 -43.26 49.08 -1.58
N SER A 799 -43.81 48.76 -0.40
CA SER A 799 -45.26 48.68 -0.22
C SER A 799 -45.95 50.00 -0.57
N GLN A 800 -47.07 49.92 -1.28
CA GLN A 800 -47.80 51.11 -1.71
C GLN A 800 -48.50 51.83 -0.55
N VAL A 801 -48.30 53.14 -0.46
CA VAL A 801 -49.05 54.02 0.45
C VAL A 801 -50.21 54.68 -0.29
N ILE A 802 -51.38 54.74 0.35
CA ILE A 802 -52.59 55.39 -0.19
C ILE A 802 -52.93 56.59 0.69
N ILE A 803 -53.00 57.77 0.10
CA ILE A 803 -53.36 59.01 0.80
C ILE A 803 -54.72 59.51 0.32
N MET A 804 -55.64 59.77 1.25
CA MET A 804 -56.97 60.32 0.96
C MET A 804 -57.07 61.76 1.45
N LEU A 805 -57.50 62.69 0.59
CA LEU A 805 -57.47 64.13 0.87
C LEU A 805 -58.73 64.67 1.55
N THR A 806 -59.77 63.85 1.64
CA THR A 806 -61.00 64.17 2.37
C THR A 806 -60.99 63.45 3.71
N GLY A 807 -61.12 64.21 4.80
CA GLY A 807 -61.15 63.74 6.20
C GLY A 807 -62.39 62.91 6.56
N VAL A 808 -62.61 61.82 5.82
CA VAL A 808 -63.39 60.67 6.28
C VAL A 808 -62.38 59.53 6.32
N ALA A 809 -61.91 59.24 7.53
CA ALA A 809 -61.23 57.99 7.80
C ALA A 809 -62.14 56.87 7.29
N VAL A 810 -61.65 56.09 6.34
CA VAL A 810 -62.20 54.74 6.16
C VAL A 810 -61.76 54.02 7.43
N GLU A 811 -62.65 53.97 8.41
CA GLU A 811 -62.58 52.94 9.43
C GLU A 811 -62.53 51.62 8.65
N ASP A 812 -61.37 50.98 8.62
CA ASP A 812 -61.34 49.52 8.52
C ASP A 812 -62.19 49.05 9.68
N GLY A 813 -63.45 48.69 9.37
CA GLY A 813 -64.51 48.54 10.36
C GLY A 813 -64.08 47.67 11.52
N ILE A 814 -64.60 47.96 12.72
CA ILE A 814 -64.39 47.11 13.89
C ILE A 814 -64.64 45.65 13.48
N PRO A 815 -63.65 44.75 13.63
CA PRO A 815 -63.82 43.35 13.24
C PRO A 815 -65.04 42.75 13.93
N GLU A 816 -65.82 41.92 13.24
CA GLU A 816 -66.97 41.24 13.86
C GLU A 816 -66.52 40.05 14.74
N SER A 817 -65.31 39.55 14.53
CA SER A 817 -64.75 38.40 15.25
C SER A 817 -63.23 38.49 15.37
N PHE A 818 -62.66 37.79 16.36
CA PHE A 818 -61.22 37.55 16.40
C PHE A 818 -60.76 36.79 15.16
N ASN A 819 -59.59 37.13 14.65
CA ASN A 819 -58.96 36.39 13.55
C ASN A 819 -57.44 36.47 13.66
N LEU A 820 -56.76 35.34 13.45
CA LEU A 820 -55.33 35.30 13.20
C LEU A 820 -55.13 34.90 11.73
N SER A 821 -54.58 35.81 10.92
CA SER A 821 -54.35 35.57 9.50
C SER A 821 -53.06 34.79 9.26
N GLN A 822 -52.99 34.13 8.11
CA GLN A 822 -51.76 33.48 7.65
C GLN A 822 -50.67 34.52 7.42
N ASN A 823 -49.45 34.23 7.85
CA ASN A 823 -48.30 35.11 7.70
C ASN A 823 -47.93 35.28 6.22
N TYR A 824 -47.44 36.45 5.83
CA TYR A 824 -46.97 36.72 4.47
C TYR A 824 -45.67 37.53 4.47
N PRO A 825 -44.65 37.11 3.70
CA PRO A 825 -44.61 35.90 2.87
C PRO A 825 -44.60 34.60 3.71
N ASN A 826 -44.96 33.47 3.09
CA ASN A 826 -44.83 32.12 3.66
C ASN A 826 -44.70 31.08 2.50
N PRO A 827 -43.52 30.48 2.26
CA PRO A 827 -42.30 30.58 3.08
C PRO A 827 -41.70 31.99 3.14
N PHE A 828 -40.92 32.28 4.19
CA PHE A 828 -40.29 33.60 4.41
C PHE A 828 -38.80 33.49 4.70
N ASN A 829 -38.06 34.57 4.45
CA ASN A 829 -36.62 34.69 4.71
C ASN A 829 -36.21 36.13 5.04
N PRO A 830 -35.61 36.40 6.21
CA PRO A 830 -35.95 35.84 7.52
C PRO A 830 -37.16 36.57 8.16
N THR A 831 -37.79 37.51 7.45
CA THR A 831 -38.85 38.38 8.00
C THR A 831 -40.23 38.07 7.40
N THR A 832 -41.29 38.13 8.21
CA THR A 832 -42.69 37.94 7.76
C THR A 832 -43.66 38.82 8.53
N ASN A 833 -44.83 39.10 7.97
CA ASN A 833 -45.88 39.88 8.61
C ASN A 833 -47.02 38.98 9.11
N ILE A 834 -47.43 39.17 10.36
CA ILE A 834 -48.56 38.47 11.01
C ILE A 834 -49.68 39.47 11.28
N LYS A 835 -50.82 39.27 10.61
CA LYS A 835 -52.02 40.09 10.80
C LYS A 835 -53.01 39.42 11.74
N PHE A 836 -53.65 40.20 12.61
CA PHE A 836 -54.71 39.71 13.47
C PHE A 836 -55.79 40.78 13.71
N ALA A 837 -56.99 40.34 14.04
CA ALA A 837 -58.17 41.17 14.26
C ALA A 837 -58.70 40.98 15.68
N VAL A 838 -59.09 42.08 16.31
CA VAL A 838 -59.63 42.14 17.67
C VAL A 838 -60.99 42.86 17.61
N PRO A 839 -62.12 42.20 17.92
CA PRO A 839 -63.46 42.79 17.81
C PRO A 839 -63.88 43.59 19.05
N GLU A 840 -63.29 43.29 20.21
CA GLU A 840 -63.60 43.89 21.51
C GLU A 840 -62.33 44.06 22.35
N ASN A 841 -62.36 44.92 23.39
CA ASN A 841 -61.21 45.08 24.29
C ASN A 841 -60.81 43.71 24.88
N SER A 842 -59.58 43.28 24.64
CA SER A 842 -59.13 41.94 25.05
C SER A 842 -57.64 41.87 25.30
N ASN A 843 -57.26 41.00 26.24
CA ASN A 843 -55.87 40.66 26.44
C ASN A 843 -55.45 39.65 25.37
N VAL A 844 -54.55 40.05 24.46
CA VAL A 844 -54.07 39.23 23.36
C VAL A 844 -52.64 38.77 23.66
N LYS A 845 -52.39 37.46 23.55
CA LYS A 845 -51.05 36.88 23.57
C LYS A 845 -50.80 36.12 22.27
N ILE A 846 -49.74 36.48 21.53
CA ILE A 846 -49.27 35.73 20.36
C ILE A 846 -47.91 35.12 20.66
N THR A 847 -47.80 33.80 20.57
CA THR A 847 -46.60 33.03 20.91
C THR A 847 -46.18 32.12 19.76
N ILE A 848 -44.88 32.00 19.54
CA ILE A 848 -44.28 31.20 18.47
C ILE A 848 -43.68 29.93 19.05
N TYR A 849 -43.90 28.81 18.36
CA TYR A 849 -43.40 27.49 18.68
C TYR A 849 -42.63 26.88 17.50
N ASN A 850 -41.61 26.09 17.79
CA ASN A 850 -40.96 25.25 16.77
C ASN A 850 -41.76 23.95 16.52
N ALA A 851 -41.28 23.13 15.58
CA ALA A 851 -41.94 21.88 15.18
C ALA A 851 -42.17 20.84 16.32
N VAL A 852 -41.41 20.93 17.42
CA VAL A 852 -41.58 20.05 18.60
C VAL A 852 -42.45 20.67 19.70
N GLY A 853 -43.06 21.83 19.44
CA GLY A 853 -43.94 22.53 20.39
C GLY A 853 -43.20 23.35 21.46
N LYS A 854 -41.89 23.57 21.31
CA LYS A 854 -41.12 24.45 22.22
C LYS A 854 -41.38 25.90 21.85
N GLU A 855 -41.72 26.72 22.85
CA GLU A 855 -41.82 28.18 22.71
C GLU A 855 -40.47 28.77 22.32
N VAL A 856 -40.44 29.51 21.21
CA VAL A 856 -39.23 30.20 20.70
C VAL A 856 -39.34 31.72 20.81
N GLY A 857 -40.52 32.26 21.10
CA GLY A 857 -40.70 33.68 21.38
C GLY A 857 -42.15 34.10 21.57
N VAL A 858 -42.37 35.27 22.19
CA VAL A 858 -43.67 35.92 22.34
C VAL A 858 -43.66 37.21 21.53
N LEU A 859 -44.56 37.33 20.55
CA LEU A 859 -44.65 38.49 19.66
C LEU A 859 -45.48 39.61 20.27
N VAL A 860 -46.58 39.23 20.90
CA VAL A 860 -47.58 40.14 21.44
C VAL A 860 -48.02 39.62 22.80
N ASN A 861 -48.15 40.50 23.80
CA ASN A 861 -48.70 40.16 25.11
C ASN A 861 -49.22 41.42 25.81
N GLY A 862 -50.52 41.70 25.72
CA GLY A 862 -51.11 42.87 26.37
C GLY A 862 -52.56 43.14 26.01
N GLN A 863 -53.11 44.24 26.51
CA GLN A 863 -54.47 44.71 26.23
C GLN A 863 -54.54 45.42 24.87
N TYR A 864 -55.47 45.00 24.02
CA TYR A 864 -55.73 45.58 22.70
C TYR A 864 -57.18 46.07 22.61
N THR A 865 -57.36 47.22 21.96
CA THR A 865 -58.67 47.78 21.62
C THR A 865 -59.22 47.14 20.33
N PRO A 866 -60.50 47.34 19.97
CA PRO A 866 -61.03 46.82 18.72
C PRO A 866 -60.28 47.39 17.50
N GLY A 867 -59.86 46.52 16.58
CA GLY A 867 -59.13 46.92 15.36
C GLY A 867 -58.40 45.77 14.66
N TYR A 868 -57.84 46.07 13.49
CA TYR A 868 -56.91 45.19 12.78
C TYR A 868 -55.46 45.60 13.08
N TYR A 869 -54.60 44.62 13.29
CA TYR A 869 -53.20 44.79 13.65
C TYR A 869 -52.30 44.01 12.70
N ASN A 870 -51.11 44.53 12.43
CA ASN A 870 -50.07 43.86 11.64
C ASN A 870 -48.74 43.94 12.39
N TYR A 871 -48.06 42.81 12.58
CA TYR A 871 -46.80 42.73 13.31
C TYR A 871 -45.73 42.09 12.43
N SER A 872 -44.59 42.75 12.26
CA SER A 872 -43.43 42.18 11.56
C SER A 872 -42.62 41.31 12.52
N TRP A 873 -42.25 40.10 12.08
CA TRP A 873 -41.41 39.19 12.85
C TRP A 873 -40.15 38.83 12.08
N ASP A 874 -39.00 39.05 12.73
CA ASP A 874 -37.67 38.65 12.26
C ASP A 874 -37.22 37.35 12.96
N ALA A 875 -36.98 36.32 12.14
CA ALA A 875 -36.52 35.01 12.58
C ALA A 875 -35.04 34.74 12.24
N SER A 876 -34.22 35.79 12.04
CA SER A 876 -32.80 35.67 11.67
C SER A 876 -31.97 34.81 12.62
N ASN A 877 -32.38 34.67 13.89
CA ASN A 877 -31.68 33.85 14.88
C ASN A 877 -32.20 32.40 14.98
N LEU A 878 -33.11 31.97 14.10
CA LEU A 878 -33.71 30.64 14.08
C LEU A 878 -33.27 29.82 12.86
N ALA A 879 -33.33 28.49 12.95
CA ALA A 879 -32.95 27.59 11.84
C ALA A 879 -34.08 27.47 10.81
N SER A 880 -33.75 27.18 9.54
CA SER A 880 -34.75 26.86 8.51
C SER A 880 -35.65 25.70 8.96
N GLY A 881 -36.96 25.81 8.72
CA GLY A 881 -37.91 24.79 9.16
C GLY A 881 -39.33 25.27 9.36
N VAL A 882 -40.17 24.38 9.89
CA VAL A 882 -41.58 24.64 10.18
C VAL A 882 -41.75 25.19 11.59
N TYR A 883 -42.50 26.28 11.70
CA TYR A 883 -42.89 26.92 12.94
C TYR A 883 -44.40 27.08 13.02
N PHE A 884 -44.90 27.27 14.23
CA PHE A 884 -46.30 27.54 14.51
C PHE A 884 -46.41 28.81 15.33
N TYR A 885 -47.45 29.61 15.11
CA TYR A 885 -47.76 30.74 15.96
C TYR A 885 -49.22 30.69 16.38
N GLU A 886 -49.46 31.08 17.63
CA GLU A 886 -50.73 30.91 18.30
C GLU A 886 -51.17 32.23 18.92
N MET A 887 -52.42 32.62 18.66
CA MET A 887 -53.10 33.71 19.34
C MET A 887 -54.03 33.14 20.40
N ILE A 888 -53.89 33.62 21.63
CA ILE A 888 -54.78 33.34 22.77
C ILE A 888 -55.36 34.66 23.27
N THR A 889 -56.67 34.62 23.54
CA THR A 889 -57.41 35.60 24.35
C THR A 889 -58.26 34.84 25.37
N ASP A 890 -59.06 35.55 26.17
CA ASP A 890 -59.94 34.93 27.16
C ASP A 890 -60.96 33.94 26.53
N ASN A 891 -61.42 34.21 25.30
CA ASN A 891 -62.48 33.42 24.65
C ASN A 891 -62.12 32.91 23.23
N PHE A 892 -60.90 33.13 22.75
CA PHE A 892 -60.48 32.76 21.40
C PHE A 892 -59.06 32.19 21.39
N ARG A 893 -58.88 31.10 20.62
CA ARG A 893 -57.59 30.46 20.38
C ARG A 893 -57.48 30.04 18.92
N GLN A 894 -56.44 30.49 18.23
CA GLN A 894 -56.17 30.09 16.85
C GLN A 894 -54.67 29.88 16.63
N VAL A 895 -54.31 28.80 15.92
CA VAL A 895 -52.93 28.46 15.56
C VAL A 895 -52.78 28.52 14.04
N GLN A 896 -51.62 28.98 13.56
CA GLN A 896 -51.25 29.01 12.15
C GLN A 896 -49.83 28.46 11.95
N LYS A 897 -49.52 27.99 10.74
CA LYS A 897 -48.24 27.35 10.38
C LYS A 897 -47.43 28.25 9.45
N MET A 898 -46.14 28.40 9.73
CA MET A 898 -45.20 29.15 8.89
C MET A 898 -43.94 28.34 8.56
N MET A 899 -43.30 28.67 7.44
CA MET A 899 -42.08 28.01 6.96
C MET A 899 -40.97 29.04 6.76
N LEU A 900 -39.89 28.92 7.53
CA LEU A 900 -38.68 29.71 7.37
C LEU A 900 -37.73 28.98 6.40
N MET A 901 -37.29 29.65 5.35
CA MET A 901 -36.26 29.15 4.43
C MET A 901 -35.11 30.16 4.37
N LYS A 902 -34.00 29.84 5.04
CA LYS A 902 -32.71 30.51 4.84
C LYS A 902 -31.92 29.83 3.74
#